data_AF-A0A3N0Y762-F1
#
_entry.id   AF-A0A3N0Y762-F1
#
_cell.length_a   1.000
_cell.length_b   1.000
_cell.length_c   1.000
_cell.angle_alpha   90.00
_cell.angle_beta   90.00
_cell.angle_gamma   90.00
#
_symmetry.space_group_name_H-M   'P 1'
#
loop_
_entity.id
_entity.type
_entity.pdbx_description
1 polymer ?
#
loop_
_entity_poly.entity_id
_entity_poly.type
_entity_poly.pdbx_seq_one_letter_code
_entity_poly.pdbx_strand_id
1 'polypeptide(L)'
;MNINWMPAFAATVCGSCALFLFWKWSNNQKIQKKILNARKRRDKSLHLAEQAVQQFKIQNPGFESSSIVSLSLSELTRKLQEGSLQPDAVLHAFMEKVVTAAIFYLSITLYEIYEFIASFRVEDSIHHAGMDGLLRNCATGCHADEAFTMDDLVDSISADTSGLRCGRVQLRIVFITPVWTALEVNKNLNCSTEFLMESVAQLKDINTQKKGLLYGVPISIKDNVAYKGHDSSCGVVSKLDQPVVMDSVVVRVLKKQGAIPFIKTNIPQGLLNYDCSNPIYGQTLNPCNLQKTPGGSSGGEGALIGGGGSILGLGTDIGGSIRIPSSFCGICGFKPTSKRLRVTDLGGSHRAVEQEGAGVPSPMPRAAVFSGSDRNDGSAAYRQGDLRITVRASPPSAAPRAPAPSPALQPVVLPSERAGPSTERPAVSFDESPPTRWSHPRDSICVLPNQPIHMCLHVNSSPTGAQGISSCVKGPKSVLSSLGPMARDVESLALCMRALLCQDMFTLDPTVPPISFNQKVYESSEPLRIGYYENDGYLQPSPSMARAFRETKDLLERAGHTLVPFQPLRLYNVFHELALRGILADRGVTLLNHLKAGPIDPCLWDQATLLSTPGFIKKLLSIFLKPFEYIDEVIAEWRRLNVDVLLCPILGPAYHFHYCGRLNSALSYTTLYNLLNFPAGVVTVSTVTEEDEAQLSQYKGAHGDIWDKFFVKAVTGAVGLPVAVQCVSLPWQDEMCLRFMREVEQLTAKNKLNRKHND
;
A
#
# COMPACT_ATOMS: atom_id res chain seq x y z
N MET A 1 -5.64 72.87 -13.83
CA MET A 1 -6.56 71.76 -14.18
C MET A 1 -6.30 70.61 -13.22
N ASN A 2 -7.23 70.32 -12.30
CA ASN A 2 -7.16 69.12 -11.47
C ASN A 2 -7.70 67.95 -12.29
N ILE A 3 -6.82 67.11 -12.84
CA ILE A 3 -7.23 65.90 -13.55
C ILE A 3 -7.72 64.89 -12.50
N ASN A 4 -9.00 64.54 -12.56
CA ASN A 4 -9.59 63.50 -11.72
C ASN A 4 -9.13 62.12 -12.25
N TRP A 5 -8.14 61.52 -11.61
CA TRP A 5 -7.59 60.21 -11.97
C TRP A 5 -8.46 59.02 -11.52
N MET A 6 -9.53 59.23 -10.73
CA MET A 6 -10.36 58.14 -10.22
C MET A 6 -10.98 57.25 -11.31
N PRO A 7 -11.51 57.77 -12.43
CA PRO A 7 -12.09 56.93 -13.48
C PRO A 7 -11.03 56.05 -14.18
N ALA A 8 -9.82 56.60 -14.39
CA ALA A 8 -8.71 55.86 -14.97
C ALA A 8 -8.23 54.73 -14.04
N PHE A 9 -8.08 55.03 -12.74
CA PHE A 9 -7.72 54.02 -11.73
C PHE A 9 -8.78 52.92 -11.61
N ALA A 10 -10.07 53.29 -11.55
CA ALA A 10 -11.17 52.34 -11.52
C ALA A 10 -11.21 51.45 -12.77
N ALA A 11 -11.00 52.00 -13.96
CA ALA A 11 -10.93 51.23 -15.21
C ALA A 11 -9.74 50.25 -15.22
N THR A 12 -8.56 50.65 -14.71
CA THR A 12 -7.39 49.76 -14.60
C THR A 12 -7.61 48.63 -13.60
N VAL A 13 -8.22 48.91 -12.44
CA VAL A 13 -8.55 47.89 -11.43
C VAL A 13 -9.59 46.91 -11.99
N CYS A 14 -10.66 47.40 -12.61
CA CYS A 14 -11.70 46.56 -13.23
C CYS A 14 -11.12 45.70 -14.37
N GLY A 15 -10.28 46.28 -15.23
CA GLY A 15 -9.61 45.55 -16.31
C GLY A 15 -8.66 44.46 -15.78
N SER A 16 -7.90 44.77 -14.72
CA SER A 16 -7.01 43.79 -14.06
C SER A 16 -7.80 42.66 -13.39
N CYS A 17 -8.91 42.97 -12.72
CA CYS A 17 -9.82 41.97 -12.16
C CYS A 17 -10.44 41.09 -13.24
N ALA A 18 -10.92 41.66 -14.35
CA ALA A 18 -11.48 40.92 -15.46
C ALA A 18 -10.45 39.98 -16.11
N LEU A 19 -9.22 40.46 -16.34
CA LEU A 19 -8.11 39.64 -16.83
C LEU A 19 -7.75 38.52 -15.86
N PHE A 20 -7.70 38.80 -14.56
CA PHE A 20 -7.45 37.78 -13.53
C PHE A 20 -8.56 36.72 -13.49
N LEU A 21 -9.83 37.12 -13.56
CA LEU A 21 -10.97 36.21 -13.60
C LEU A 21 -10.97 35.37 -14.88
N PHE A 22 -10.69 35.97 -16.05
CA PHE A 22 -10.57 35.26 -17.31
C PHE A 22 -9.40 34.27 -17.29
N TRP A 23 -8.24 34.67 -16.77
CA TRP A 23 -7.09 33.78 -16.59
C TRP A 23 -7.43 32.62 -15.66
N LYS A 24 -8.08 32.88 -14.52
CA LYS A 24 -8.54 31.85 -13.57
C LYS A 24 -9.55 30.90 -14.22
N TRP A 25 -10.51 31.42 -14.99
CA TRP A 25 -11.49 30.62 -15.73
C TRP A 25 -10.81 29.75 -16.80
N SER A 26 -9.93 30.32 -17.63
CA SER A 26 -9.17 29.61 -18.67
C SER A 26 -8.29 28.51 -18.07
N ASN A 27 -7.60 28.80 -16.95
CA ASN A 27 -6.79 27.82 -16.25
C ASN A 27 -7.66 26.69 -15.66
N ASN A 28 -8.83 27.01 -15.10
CA ASN A 28 -9.77 26.00 -14.62
C ASN A 28 -10.27 25.10 -15.77
N GLN A 29 -10.59 25.65 -16.94
CA GLN A 29 -10.96 24.85 -18.11
C GLN A 29 -9.85 23.89 -18.53
N LYS A 30 -8.58 24.32 -18.50
CA LYS A 30 -7.42 23.44 -18.77
C LYS A 30 -7.32 22.31 -17.74
N ILE A 31 -7.50 22.61 -16.46
CA ILE A 31 -7.49 21.62 -15.36
C ILE A 31 -8.62 20.60 -15.55
N GLN A 32 -9.85 21.05 -15.81
CA GLN A 32 -10.99 20.17 -16.04
C GLN A 32 -10.78 19.28 -17.26
N LYS A 33 -10.21 19.83 -18.35
CA LYS A 33 -9.87 19.05 -19.54
C LYS A 33 -8.85 17.94 -19.24
N LYS A 34 -7.82 18.22 -18.43
CA LYS A 34 -6.83 17.20 -18.00
C LYS A 34 -7.50 16.09 -17.18
N ILE A 35 -8.33 16.46 -16.19
CA ILE A 35 -9.06 15.49 -15.36
C ILE A 35 -9.97 14.63 -16.24
N LEU A 36 -10.73 15.24 -17.15
CA LEU A 36 -11.63 14.53 -18.05
C LEU A 36 -10.86 13.55 -18.96
N ASN A 37 -9.69 13.96 -19.48
CA ASN A 37 -8.85 13.09 -20.29
C ASN A 37 -8.34 11.88 -19.49
N ALA A 38 -7.91 12.08 -18.24
CA ALA A 38 -7.49 10.99 -17.36
C ALA A 38 -8.63 9.99 -17.09
N ARG A 39 -9.85 10.49 -16.81
CA ARG A 39 -11.05 9.64 -16.67
C ARG A 39 -11.38 8.88 -17.95
N LYS A 40 -11.35 9.56 -19.10
CA LYS A 40 -11.55 8.91 -20.41
C LYS A 40 -10.52 7.81 -20.69
N ARG A 41 -9.24 8.02 -20.32
CA ARG A 41 -8.21 6.98 -20.44
C ARG A 41 -8.57 5.75 -19.59
N ARG A 42 -8.90 5.97 -18.31
CA ARG A 42 -9.36 4.91 -17.40
C ARG A 42 -10.56 4.15 -17.97
N ASP A 43 -11.63 4.86 -18.30
CA ASP A 43 -12.89 4.25 -18.73
C ASP A 43 -12.70 3.48 -20.05
N LYS A 44 -11.89 4.02 -20.97
CA LYS A 44 -11.49 3.31 -22.19
C LYS A 44 -10.71 2.03 -21.88
N SER A 45 -9.75 2.08 -20.95
CA SER A 45 -8.94 0.91 -20.58
C SER A 45 -9.79 -0.20 -19.95
N LEU A 46 -10.76 0.16 -19.11
CA LEU A 46 -11.71 -0.79 -18.51
C LEU A 46 -12.62 -1.43 -19.57
N HIS A 47 -13.12 -0.64 -20.52
CA HIS A 47 -13.92 -1.15 -21.63
C HIS A 47 -13.13 -2.11 -22.54
N LEU A 48 -11.86 -1.80 -22.82
CA LEU A 48 -10.99 -2.70 -23.58
C LEU A 48 -10.74 -4.02 -22.84
N ALA A 49 -10.58 -3.98 -21.53
CA ALA A 49 -10.46 -5.17 -20.70
C ALA A 49 -11.75 -6.01 -20.71
N GLU A 50 -12.92 -5.38 -20.63
CA GLU A 50 -14.22 -6.05 -20.78
C GLU A 50 -14.34 -6.73 -22.14
N GLN A 51 -13.99 -6.04 -23.23
CA GLN A 51 -13.97 -6.63 -24.57
C GLN A 51 -13.03 -7.83 -24.69
N ALA A 52 -11.83 -7.76 -24.08
CA ALA A 52 -10.88 -8.85 -24.07
C ALA A 52 -11.43 -10.08 -23.32
N VAL A 53 -12.09 -9.88 -22.18
CA VAL A 53 -12.79 -10.95 -21.43
C VAL A 53 -13.88 -11.59 -22.28
N GLN A 54 -14.73 -10.79 -22.94
CA GLN A 54 -15.81 -11.33 -23.78
C GLN A 54 -15.25 -12.14 -24.96
N GLN A 55 -14.20 -11.65 -25.63
CA GLN A 55 -13.52 -12.38 -26.70
C GLN A 55 -12.93 -13.70 -26.20
N PHE A 56 -12.30 -13.69 -25.03
CA PHE A 56 -11.74 -14.88 -24.42
C PHE A 56 -12.82 -15.92 -24.09
N LYS A 57 -13.97 -15.50 -23.56
CA LYS A 57 -15.12 -16.39 -23.27
C LYS A 57 -15.72 -17.00 -24.52
N ILE A 58 -15.83 -16.24 -25.61
CA ILE A 58 -16.30 -16.76 -26.92
C ILE A 58 -15.35 -17.85 -27.43
N GLN A 59 -14.04 -17.68 -27.24
CA GLN A 59 -13.03 -18.67 -27.64
C GLN A 59 -12.96 -19.88 -26.68
N ASN A 60 -13.44 -19.73 -25.45
CA ASN A 60 -13.37 -20.73 -24.39
C ASN A 60 -14.74 -20.89 -23.70
N PRO A 61 -15.74 -21.51 -24.36
CA PRO A 61 -17.13 -21.56 -23.86
C PRO A 61 -17.32 -22.34 -22.54
N GLY A 62 -16.34 -23.14 -22.10
CA GLY A 62 -16.34 -23.82 -20.80
C GLY A 62 -15.57 -23.09 -19.70
N PHE A 63 -15.19 -21.83 -19.91
CA PHE A 63 -14.41 -21.04 -18.96
C PHE A 63 -15.25 -20.54 -17.79
N GLU A 64 -14.85 -20.92 -16.58
CA GLU A 64 -15.50 -20.53 -15.32
C GLU A 64 -14.53 -19.78 -14.40
N SER A 65 -14.63 -18.44 -14.37
CA SER A 65 -13.73 -17.60 -13.57
C SER A 65 -13.87 -17.81 -12.06
N SER A 66 -15.07 -18.13 -11.58
CA SER A 66 -15.38 -18.35 -10.15
C SER A 66 -14.47 -19.39 -9.49
N SER A 67 -14.16 -20.47 -10.21
CA SER A 67 -13.29 -21.56 -9.77
C SER A 67 -11.82 -21.15 -9.66
N ILE A 68 -11.39 -20.13 -10.41
CA ILE A 68 -10.01 -19.64 -10.44
C ILE A 68 -9.80 -18.55 -9.39
N VAL A 69 -10.71 -17.56 -9.32
CA VAL A 69 -10.55 -16.41 -8.42
C VAL A 69 -10.67 -16.78 -6.94
N SER A 70 -11.31 -17.92 -6.64
CA SER A 70 -11.46 -18.47 -5.29
C SER A 70 -10.23 -19.22 -4.77
N LEU A 71 -9.27 -19.57 -5.63
CA LEU A 71 -8.04 -20.26 -5.23
C LEU A 71 -7.17 -19.40 -4.30
N SER A 72 -6.47 -20.03 -3.37
CA SER A 72 -5.34 -19.39 -2.69
C SER A 72 -4.19 -19.15 -3.67
N LEU A 73 -3.29 -18.20 -3.36
CA LEU A 73 -2.16 -17.93 -4.24
C LEU A 73 -1.22 -19.13 -4.37
N SER A 74 -1.04 -19.89 -3.29
CA SER A 74 -0.28 -21.15 -3.28
C SER A 74 -0.87 -22.20 -4.21
N GLU A 75 -2.20 -22.38 -4.21
CA GLU A 75 -2.86 -23.33 -5.12
C GLU A 75 -2.80 -22.86 -6.56
N LEU A 76 -3.03 -21.56 -6.80
CA LEU A 76 -2.98 -20.95 -8.11
C LEU A 76 -1.59 -21.10 -8.74
N THR A 77 -0.53 -20.73 -8.01
CA THR A 77 0.85 -20.85 -8.49
C THR A 77 1.26 -22.29 -8.72
N ARG A 78 0.86 -23.22 -7.85
CA ARG A 78 1.08 -24.66 -8.05
C ARG A 78 0.43 -25.14 -9.35
N LYS A 79 -0.86 -24.83 -9.56
CA LYS A 79 -1.59 -25.23 -10.77
C LYS A 79 -1.01 -24.62 -12.05
N LEU A 80 -0.56 -23.37 -12.01
CA LEU A 80 0.14 -22.69 -13.12
C LEU A 80 1.48 -23.35 -13.44
N GLN A 81 2.26 -23.73 -12.41
CA GLN A 81 3.54 -24.41 -12.58
C GLN A 81 3.38 -25.83 -13.15
N GLU A 82 2.39 -26.58 -12.66
CA GLU A 82 2.02 -27.91 -13.18
C GLU A 82 1.44 -27.85 -14.60
N GLY A 83 0.98 -26.67 -15.05
CA GLY A 83 0.32 -26.47 -16.35
C GLY A 83 -1.16 -26.88 -16.37
N SER A 84 -1.74 -27.20 -15.22
CA SER A 84 -3.18 -27.53 -15.10
C SER A 84 -4.09 -26.29 -15.21
N LEU A 85 -3.54 -25.09 -14.98
CA LEU A 85 -4.16 -23.81 -15.32
C LEU A 85 -3.22 -23.03 -16.25
N GLN A 86 -3.79 -22.34 -17.23
CA GLN A 86 -3.04 -21.51 -18.16
C GLN A 86 -3.01 -20.04 -17.68
N PRO A 87 -1.88 -19.32 -17.82
CA PRO A 87 -1.79 -17.91 -17.45
C PRO A 87 -2.88 -17.03 -18.09
N ASP A 88 -3.26 -17.35 -19.32
CA ASP A 88 -4.29 -16.63 -20.07
C ASP A 88 -5.67 -16.73 -19.41
N ALA A 89 -6.08 -17.95 -19.03
CA ALA A 89 -7.32 -18.18 -18.29
C ALA A 89 -7.31 -17.50 -16.92
N VAL A 90 -6.16 -17.52 -16.23
CA VAL A 90 -6.02 -16.87 -14.93
C VAL A 90 -6.14 -15.35 -15.06
N LEU A 91 -5.44 -14.73 -16.00
CA LEU A 91 -5.54 -13.29 -16.24
C LEU A 91 -6.98 -12.90 -16.55
N HIS A 92 -7.63 -13.58 -17.49
CA HIS A 92 -9.00 -13.27 -17.88
C HIS A 92 -10.02 -13.50 -16.75
N ALA A 93 -9.78 -14.45 -15.82
CA ALA A 93 -10.64 -14.66 -14.66
C ALA A 93 -10.62 -13.47 -13.70
N PHE A 94 -9.42 -12.95 -13.41
CA PHE A 94 -9.28 -11.75 -12.58
C PHE A 94 -9.77 -10.51 -13.31
N MET A 95 -9.57 -10.40 -14.63
CA MET A 95 -10.14 -9.32 -15.43
C MET A 95 -11.66 -9.32 -15.37
N GLU A 96 -12.31 -10.47 -15.58
CA GLU A 96 -13.77 -10.64 -15.50
C GLU A 96 -14.29 -10.16 -14.14
N LYS A 97 -13.61 -10.53 -13.04
CA LYS A 97 -13.98 -10.09 -11.69
C LYS A 97 -13.90 -8.57 -11.49
N VAL A 98 -13.03 -7.89 -12.22
CA VAL A 98 -12.86 -6.44 -12.13
C VAL A 98 -13.86 -5.66 -12.97
N VAL A 99 -14.11 -6.11 -14.21
CA VAL A 99 -14.78 -5.29 -15.24
C VAL A 99 -16.22 -5.70 -15.55
N THR A 100 -16.63 -6.94 -15.26
CA THR A 100 -17.89 -7.46 -15.80
C THR A 100 -19.10 -6.78 -15.19
N ALA A 101 -19.77 -5.97 -16.00
CA ALA A 101 -21.11 -5.48 -15.69
C ALA A 101 -22.11 -6.65 -15.73
N ALA A 102 -22.86 -6.83 -14.66
CA ALA A 102 -24.09 -7.57 -14.70
C ALA A 102 -25.02 -6.84 -15.70
N ILE A 103 -25.37 -7.52 -16.79
CA ILE A 103 -26.55 -7.19 -17.60
C ILE A 103 -27.78 -7.50 -16.72
N PHE A 104 -28.02 -6.69 -15.71
CA PHE A 104 -29.19 -6.74 -14.82
C PHE A 104 -29.96 -5.41 -14.82
N TYR A 105 -29.65 -4.54 -15.78
CA TYR A 105 -30.45 -3.33 -16.02
C TYR A 105 -31.79 -3.63 -16.70
N LEU A 106 -32.03 -4.82 -17.27
CA LEU A 106 -33.38 -5.16 -17.76
C LEU A 106 -34.31 -5.64 -16.62
N SER A 107 -33.79 -6.37 -15.64
CA SER A 107 -34.57 -6.97 -14.55
C SER A 107 -34.92 -5.98 -13.44
N ILE A 108 -34.02 -5.03 -13.10
CA ILE A 108 -34.35 -3.97 -12.13
C ILE A 108 -35.38 -3.00 -12.72
N THR A 109 -35.25 -2.64 -14.00
CA THR A 109 -36.25 -1.78 -14.64
C THR A 109 -37.61 -2.49 -14.77
N LEU A 110 -37.63 -3.80 -15.05
CA LEU A 110 -38.87 -4.58 -15.04
C LEU A 110 -39.48 -4.73 -13.64
N TYR A 111 -38.68 -4.86 -12.58
CA TYR A 111 -39.17 -4.96 -11.20
C TYR A 111 -39.65 -3.60 -10.66
N GLU A 112 -38.97 -2.51 -10.97
CA GLU A 112 -39.44 -1.15 -10.65
C GLU A 112 -40.68 -0.78 -11.47
N ILE A 113 -40.77 -1.22 -12.73
CA ILE A 113 -41.99 -1.11 -13.54
C ILE A 113 -43.10 -2.00 -12.95
N TYR A 114 -42.80 -3.19 -12.43
CA TYR A 114 -43.77 -4.08 -11.80
C TYR A 114 -44.30 -3.51 -10.47
N GLU A 115 -43.43 -2.97 -9.60
CA GLU A 115 -43.80 -2.26 -8.37
C GLU A 115 -44.58 -0.97 -8.67
N PHE A 116 -44.19 -0.23 -9.72
CA PHE A 116 -44.91 0.94 -10.19
C PHE A 116 -46.32 0.58 -10.72
N ILE A 117 -46.45 -0.53 -11.46
CA ILE A 117 -47.75 -1.04 -11.95
C ILE A 117 -48.57 -1.64 -10.79
N ALA A 118 -47.94 -2.30 -9.82
CA ALA A 118 -48.59 -2.86 -8.64
C ALA A 118 -49.10 -1.77 -7.68
N SER A 119 -48.47 -0.59 -7.67
CA SER A 119 -48.97 0.59 -6.95
C SER A 119 -50.26 1.18 -7.56
N PHE A 120 -50.64 0.77 -8.77
CA PHE A 120 -51.81 1.26 -9.51
C PHE A 120 -53.02 0.30 -9.50
N ARG A 121 -53.14 -0.59 -8.52
CA ARG A 121 -54.42 -1.26 -8.24
C ARG A 121 -54.92 -0.92 -6.84
N VAL A 122 -55.69 0.15 -6.74
CA VAL A 122 -57.08 0.16 -6.23
C VAL A 122 -57.76 1.46 -6.70
N GLU A 123 -58.93 1.28 -7.34
CA GLU A 123 -60.03 2.22 -7.60
C GLU A 123 -60.03 3.14 -8.86
N ASP A 124 -60.91 2.73 -9.78
CA ASP A 124 -61.72 3.50 -10.74
C ASP A 124 -61.16 4.01 -12.08
N SER A 125 -61.44 3.18 -13.11
CA SER A 125 -61.96 3.53 -14.44
C SER A 125 -61.39 4.76 -15.17
N ILE A 126 -60.31 4.58 -15.95
CA ILE A 126 -60.00 5.47 -17.07
C ILE A 126 -59.55 4.66 -18.32
N HIS A 127 -60.37 4.79 -19.36
CA HIS A 127 -60.29 4.39 -20.77
C HIS A 127 -59.01 3.75 -21.35
N HIS A 128 -59.24 2.58 -21.97
CA HIS A 128 -58.34 1.73 -22.76
C HIS A 128 -57.75 2.30 -24.08
N ALA A 129 -57.79 3.60 -24.36
CA ALA A 129 -57.36 4.13 -25.67
C ALA A 129 -55.93 4.73 -25.71
N GLY A 130 -55.24 4.85 -24.56
CA GLY A 130 -53.93 5.52 -24.47
C GLY A 130 -52.69 4.60 -24.46
N MET A 131 -52.85 3.31 -24.13
CA MET A 131 -51.71 2.40 -23.88
C MET A 131 -51.17 1.71 -25.16
N ASP A 132 -52.01 1.56 -26.17
CA ASP A 132 -51.68 0.92 -27.46
C ASP A 132 -50.71 1.74 -28.31
N GLY A 133 -50.59 3.05 -28.05
CA GLY A 133 -49.62 3.93 -28.71
C GLY A 133 -48.21 3.82 -28.14
N LEU A 134 -48.07 3.44 -26.86
CA LEU A 134 -46.78 3.39 -26.17
C LEU A 134 -46.02 2.07 -26.46
N LEU A 135 -46.76 0.96 -26.57
CA LEU A 135 -46.19 -0.37 -26.84
C LEU A 135 -45.75 -0.56 -28.30
N ARG A 136 -46.39 0.11 -29.26
CA ARG A 136 -45.99 0.02 -30.69
C ARG A 136 -44.67 0.72 -31.00
N ASN A 137 -44.27 1.73 -30.22
CA ASN A 137 -42.99 2.42 -30.41
C ASN A 137 -41.80 1.71 -29.76
N CYS A 138 -42.02 0.73 -28.88
CA CYS A 138 -40.95 -0.07 -28.26
C CYS A 138 -40.69 -1.40 -28.99
N ALA A 139 -41.54 -1.79 -29.96
CA ALA A 139 -41.50 -3.08 -30.63
C ALA A 139 -41.13 -3.00 -32.13
N THR A 140 -40.32 -2.03 -32.54
CA THR A 140 -39.73 -1.99 -33.90
C THR A 140 -38.26 -2.42 -33.85
N GLY A 141 -38.04 -3.72 -33.58
CA GLY A 141 -36.68 -4.25 -33.71
C GLY A 141 -36.41 -5.59 -33.04
N CYS A 142 -37.28 -6.58 -33.14
CA CYS A 142 -36.89 -8.00 -33.05
C CYS A 142 -37.95 -8.85 -33.74
N HIS A 143 -37.52 -9.63 -34.73
CA HIS A 143 -38.34 -10.63 -35.39
C HIS A 143 -38.63 -11.79 -34.43
N ALA A 144 -39.85 -12.31 -34.53
CA ALA A 144 -40.38 -13.46 -33.82
C ALA A 144 -39.52 -14.72 -34.05
N ASP A 145 -39.29 -15.50 -32.99
CA ASP A 145 -39.92 -16.81 -32.80
C ASP A 145 -39.54 -17.37 -31.41
N GLU A 146 -40.53 -17.96 -30.73
CA GLU A 146 -40.57 -18.45 -29.33
C GLU A 146 -40.98 -17.41 -28.26
N ALA A 147 -42.29 -17.33 -28.02
CA ALA A 147 -42.91 -16.57 -26.94
C ALA A 147 -42.89 -17.38 -25.63
N PHE A 148 -42.10 -16.93 -24.66
CA PHE A 148 -42.19 -17.36 -23.26
C PHE A 148 -43.42 -16.67 -22.63
N THR A 149 -44.39 -17.43 -22.12
CA THR A 149 -45.64 -16.87 -21.59
C THR A 149 -45.57 -16.64 -20.08
N MET A 150 -46.33 -15.66 -19.57
CA MET A 150 -46.36 -15.29 -18.15
C MET A 150 -46.82 -16.45 -17.24
N ASP A 151 -47.59 -17.39 -17.79
CA ASP A 151 -48.15 -18.53 -17.06
C ASP A 151 -47.06 -19.58 -16.71
N ASP A 152 -46.04 -19.74 -17.56
CA ASP A 152 -44.91 -20.66 -17.33
C ASP A 152 -44.03 -20.24 -16.12
N LEU A 153 -43.99 -18.93 -15.82
CA LEU A 153 -43.24 -18.36 -14.70
C LEU A 153 -44.00 -18.53 -13.37
N VAL A 154 -45.33 -18.51 -13.39
CA VAL A 154 -46.18 -18.63 -12.20
C VAL A 154 -46.23 -20.08 -11.71
N ASP A 155 -46.26 -21.05 -12.61
CA ASP A 155 -46.26 -22.48 -12.25
C ASP A 155 -44.94 -22.92 -11.60
N SER A 156 -43.80 -22.34 -12.01
CA SER A 156 -42.49 -22.63 -11.39
C SER A 156 -42.34 -22.06 -9.98
N ILE A 157 -43.09 -21.03 -9.61
CA ILE A 157 -43.04 -20.38 -8.28
C ILE A 157 -44.06 -21.01 -7.33
N SER A 158 -45.19 -21.49 -7.85
CA SER A 158 -46.25 -22.14 -7.06
C SER A 158 -45.85 -23.53 -6.55
N ALA A 159 -45.00 -24.26 -7.27
CA ALA A 159 -44.57 -25.60 -6.90
C ALA A 159 -43.77 -25.66 -5.56
N ASP A 160 -43.08 -24.58 -5.19
CA ASP A 160 -42.12 -24.57 -4.06
C ASP A 160 -42.69 -24.02 -2.73
N THR A 161 -43.97 -23.63 -2.69
CA THR A 161 -44.58 -22.98 -1.50
C THR A 161 -45.65 -23.81 -0.78
N SER A 162 -45.89 -25.05 -1.18
CA SER A 162 -46.94 -25.92 -0.62
C SER A 162 -46.59 -26.61 0.72
N GLY A 163 -45.64 -26.08 1.50
CA GLY A 163 -45.06 -26.79 2.65
C GLY A 163 -44.95 -26.08 4.00
N LEU A 164 -45.29 -24.80 4.18
CA LEU A 164 -45.14 -24.13 5.50
C LEU A 164 -46.34 -23.27 5.89
N ARG A 165 -47.25 -23.85 6.69
CA ARG A 165 -48.21 -23.10 7.51
C ARG A 165 -47.79 -23.14 8.98
N CYS A 166 -47.87 -21.95 9.59
CA CYS A 166 -48.06 -21.67 11.02
C CYS A 166 -46.82 -21.60 11.93
N GLY A 167 -46.68 -20.45 12.59
CA GLY A 167 -45.77 -20.20 13.70
C GLY A 167 -44.97 -18.92 13.51
N ARG A 168 -45.18 -17.91 14.37
CA ARG A 168 -44.41 -16.65 14.39
C ARG A 168 -42.90 -16.95 14.37
N VAL A 169 -42.25 -16.72 13.24
CA VAL A 169 -40.79 -16.62 13.16
C VAL A 169 -40.48 -15.15 12.85
N GLN A 170 -39.99 -14.46 13.86
CA GLN A 170 -39.33 -13.18 13.73
C GLN A 170 -38.16 -13.38 12.76
N LEU A 171 -38.19 -12.73 11.59
CA LEU A 171 -37.14 -12.80 10.57
C LEU A 171 -35.83 -12.25 11.17
N ARG A 172 -35.08 -13.14 11.83
CA ARG A 172 -33.65 -13.03 12.08
C ARG A 172 -33.00 -12.96 10.71
N ILE A 173 -32.50 -11.79 10.33
CA ILE A 173 -31.54 -11.65 9.24
C ILE A 173 -30.28 -12.36 9.70
N VAL A 174 -30.18 -13.64 9.38
CA VAL A 174 -28.96 -14.42 9.53
C VAL A 174 -28.00 -13.89 8.48
N PHE A 175 -27.08 -13.03 8.91
CA PHE A 175 -25.94 -12.58 8.13
C PHE A 175 -25.00 -13.77 7.89
N ILE A 176 -25.21 -14.48 6.78
CA ILE A 176 -24.23 -15.36 6.15
C ILE A 176 -24.24 -15.05 4.64
N THR A 177 -23.22 -14.33 4.19
CA THR A 177 -22.70 -14.22 2.81
C THR A 177 -22.52 -15.63 2.18
N PRO A 178 -22.75 -15.89 0.86
CA PRO A 178 -22.42 -15.05 -0.30
C PRO A 178 -23.37 -15.24 -1.52
N VAL A 179 -24.40 -14.40 -1.72
CA VAL A 179 -25.26 -14.46 -2.93
C VAL A 179 -25.35 -13.10 -3.66
N TRP A 180 -24.48 -12.15 -3.32
CA TRP A 180 -24.27 -10.93 -4.12
C TRP A 180 -23.19 -11.11 -5.20
N THR A 181 -23.01 -12.35 -5.67
CA THR A 181 -21.96 -12.75 -6.62
C THR A 181 -22.32 -12.38 -8.06
N ALA A 182 -22.55 -11.09 -8.32
CA ALA A 182 -22.39 -10.51 -9.66
C ALA A 182 -21.06 -9.74 -9.69
N LEU A 183 -20.18 -10.09 -10.64
CA LEU A 183 -18.74 -9.79 -10.68
C LEU A 183 -18.38 -8.31 -10.95
N GLU A 184 -18.70 -7.37 -10.05
CA GLU A 184 -18.44 -5.94 -10.26
C GLU A 184 -17.57 -5.29 -9.17
N VAL A 185 -16.26 -5.53 -9.14
CA VAL A 185 -15.41 -4.90 -8.10
C VAL A 185 -15.17 -3.42 -8.38
N ASN A 186 -14.65 -3.06 -9.57
CA ASN A 186 -14.29 -1.67 -9.81
C ASN A 186 -15.51 -0.76 -10.01
N LYS A 187 -16.58 -1.25 -10.64
CA LYS A 187 -17.80 -0.46 -10.87
C LYS A 187 -18.46 -0.06 -9.55
N ASN A 188 -18.46 -0.96 -8.55
CA ASN A 188 -19.02 -0.67 -7.22
C ASN A 188 -18.07 0.11 -6.33
N LEU A 189 -16.77 -0.14 -6.40
CA LEU A 189 -15.81 0.40 -5.42
C LEU A 189 -14.99 1.59 -5.92
N ASN A 190 -14.92 1.84 -7.23
CA ASN A 190 -14.09 2.86 -7.86
C ASN A 190 -12.61 2.79 -7.42
N CYS A 191 -12.07 1.57 -7.40
CA CYS A 191 -10.76 1.24 -6.84
C CYS A 191 -9.60 1.25 -7.85
N SER A 192 -9.86 1.46 -9.14
CA SER A 192 -8.83 1.51 -10.19
C SER A 192 -8.64 2.89 -10.81
N THR A 193 -7.40 3.18 -11.22
CA THR A 193 -7.06 4.38 -12.00
C THR A 193 -6.84 4.07 -13.46
N GLU A 194 -6.39 2.87 -13.80
CA GLU A 194 -6.16 2.44 -15.18
C GLU A 194 -5.97 0.93 -15.29
N PHE A 195 -6.49 0.32 -16.35
CA PHE A 195 -6.20 -1.06 -16.73
C PHE A 195 -4.97 -1.12 -17.65
N LEU A 196 -4.04 -2.03 -17.39
CA LEU A 196 -2.79 -2.17 -18.12
C LEU A 196 -2.96 -3.22 -19.23
N MET A 197 -3.36 -2.80 -20.43
CA MET A 197 -3.61 -3.72 -21.55
C MET A 197 -2.34 -4.46 -22.02
N GLU A 198 -1.17 -3.94 -21.67
CA GLU A 198 0.13 -4.59 -21.80
C GLU A 198 0.19 -5.95 -21.11
N SER A 199 -0.66 -6.20 -20.10
CA SER A 199 -0.79 -7.51 -19.45
C SER A 199 -1.21 -8.61 -20.42
N VAL A 200 -2.15 -8.33 -21.33
CA VAL A 200 -2.58 -9.27 -22.39
C VAL A 200 -1.45 -9.49 -23.39
N ALA A 201 -0.68 -8.45 -23.72
CA ALA A 201 0.48 -8.58 -24.59
C ALA A 201 1.60 -9.42 -23.94
N GLN A 202 1.80 -9.29 -22.63
CA GLN A 202 2.80 -10.04 -21.86
C GLN A 202 2.57 -11.56 -21.91
N LEU A 203 1.32 -12.01 -22.10
CA LEU A 203 1.00 -13.45 -22.22
C LEU A 203 1.73 -14.13 -23.38
N LYS A 204 2.08 -13.40 -24.45
CA LYS A 204 2.78 -13.97 -25.63
C LYS A 204 4.14 -14.56 -25.26
N ASP A 205 4.87 -13.89 -24.38
CA ASP A 205 6.23 -14.25 -23.98
C ASP A 205 6.29 -14.82 -22.55
N ILE A 206 5.15 -15.02 -21.89
CA ILE A 206 5.10 -15.40 -20.46
C ILE A 206 5.83 -16.72 -20.19
N ASN A 207 5.77 -17.67 -21.14
CA ASN A 207 6.42 -18.97 -21.05
C ASN A 207 7.95 -18.87 -20.89
N THR A 208 8.57 -17.77 -21.31
CA THR A 208 10.00 -17.52 -21.08
C THR A 208 10.34 -17.39 -19.59
N GLN A 209 9.36 -17.05 -18.76
CA GLN A 209 9.47 -16.83 -17.32
C GLN A 209 8.86 -17.97 -16.50
N LYS A 210 8.67 -19.17 -17.10
CA LYS A 210 8.00 -20.31 -16.44
C LYS A 210 8.62 -20.71 -15.10
N LYS A 211 9.93 -20.50 -14.92
CA LYS A 211 10.66 -20.79 -13.67
C LYS A 211 10.44 -19.75 -12.56
N GLY A 212 9.80 -18.62 -12.85
CA GLY A 212 9.55 -17.56 -11.90
C GLY A 212 8.55 -17.98 -10.81
N LEU A 213 8.77 -17.51 -9.58
CA LEU A 213 7.94 -17.90 -8.43
C LEU A 213 6.48 -17.39 -8.52
N LEU A 214 6.22 -16.41 -9.38
CA LEU A 214 4.91 -15.79 -9.58
C LEU A 214 4.43 -15.97 -11.04
N TYR A 215 4.92 -17.01 -11.72
CA TYR A 215 4.56 -17.31 -13.11
C TYR A 215 3.04 -17.32 -13.32
N GLY A 216 2.55 -16.45 -14.20
CA GLY A 216 1.15 -16.34 -14.61
C GLY A 216 0.23 -15.66 -13.59
N VAL A 217 0.76 -15.13 -12.48
CA VAL A 217 -0.04 -14.50 -11.43
C VAL A 217 -0.38 -13.04 -11.79
N PRO A 218 -1.66 -12.65 -11.90
CA PRO A 218 -2.05 -11.26 -12.06
C PRO A 218 -1.83 -10.47 -10.76
N ILE A 219 -1.17 -9.32 -10.86
CA ILE A 219 -0.84 -8.46 -9.71
C ILE A 219 -1.38 -7.05 -9.92
N SER A 220 -2.02 -6.49 -8.89
CA SER A 220 -2.39 -5.08 -8.85
C SER A 220 -1.23 -4.22 -8.34
N ILE A 221 -1.10 -3.00 -8.86
CA ILE A 221 -0.07 -2.06 -8.42
C ILE A 221 -0.70 -0.71 -8.08
N LYS A 222 -0.28 -0.10 -6.98
CA LYS A 222 -0.72 1.24 -6.61
C LYS A 222 -0.39 2.27 -7.69
N ASP A 223 -1.25 3.28 -7.86
CA ASP A 223 -1.07 4.34 -8.89
C ASP A 223 0.32 4.99 -8.90
N ASN A 224 0.97 5.10 -7.74
CA ASN A 224 2.30 5.70 -7.65
C ASN A 224 3.47 4.78 -8.02
N VAL A 225 3.23 3.51 -8.36
CA VAL A 225 4.23 2.59 -8.90
C VAL A 225 4.41 2.88 -10.40
N ALA A 226 5.62 3.26 -10.82
CA ALA A 226 5.90 3.55 -12.23
C ALA A 226 5.76 2.29 -13.10
N TYR A 227 4.94 2.42 -14.16
CA TYR A 227 4.70 1.42 -15.19
C TYR A 227 4.78 2.11 -16.55
N LYS A 228 5.69 1.66 -17.42
CA LYS A 228 6.03 2.28 -18.70
C LYS A 228 4.79 2.64 -19.52
N GLY A 229 4.71 3.87 -20.00
CA GLY A 229 3.60 4.36 -20.84
C GLY A 229 2.41 4.92 -20.07
N HIS A 230 2.39 4.80 -18.75
CA HIS A 230 1.27 5.23 -17.90
C HIS A 230 1.66 6.38 -16.96
N ASP A 231 0.67 7.20 -16.60
CA ASP A 231 0.86 8.25 -15.60
C ASP A 231 1.07 7.63 -14.21
N SER A 232 1.82 8.31 -13.35
CA SER A 232 1.84 8.03 -11.91
C SER A 232 1.33 9.27 -11.17
N SER A 233 0.00 9.43 -11.20
CA SER A 233 -0.71 10.68 -10.93
C SER A 233 -0.54 11.19 -9.50
N CYS A 234 -0.34 10.29 -8.53
CA CYS A 234 -0.38 10.63 -7.11
C CYS A 234 -1.69 11.37 -6.71
N GLY A 235 -2.77 11.23 -7.49
CA GLY A 235 -4.04 11.96 -7.30
C GLY A 235 -3.93 13.48 -7.52
N VAL A 236 -2.87 14.00 -8.14
CA VAL A 236 -2.65 15.44 -8.39
C VAL A 236 -2.58 15.79 -9.87
N VAL A 237 -3.26 16.87 -10.27
CA VAL A 237 -3.36 17.31 -11.68
C VAL A 237 -1.98 17.65 -12.27
N SER A 238 -1.04 18.10 -11.44
CA SER A 238 0.32 18.44 -11.85
C SER A 238 1.14 17.25 -12.35
N LYS A 239 0.67 16.01 -12.17
CA LYS A 239 1.32 14.78 -12.65
C LYS A 239 0.54 14.04 -13.75
N LEU A 240 -0.52 14.64 -14.27
CA LEU A 240 -1.24 14.10 -15.43
C LEU A 240 -0.52 14.45 -16.74
N ASP A 241 -0.73 13.57 -17.73
CA ASP A 241 -0.19 13.67 -19.09
C ASP A 241 1.36 13.64 -19.09
N GLN A 242 1.93 12.84 -18.19
CA GLN A 242 3.36 12.64 -17.98
C GLN A 242 3.64 11.13 -17.81
N PRO A 243 3.42 10.34 -18.87
CA PRO A 243 3.62 8.90 -18.80
C PRO A 243 5.08 8.60 -18.51
N VAL A 244 5.33 7.64 -17.62
CA VAL A 244 6.69 7.22 -17.26
C VAL A 244 7.35 6.49 -18.43
N VAL A 245 8.64 6.71 -18.64
CA VAL A 245 9.36 6.16 -19.81
C VAL A 245 9.80 4.71 -19.62
N MET A 246 9.78 4.22 -18.37
CA MET A 246 10.23 2.88 -18.03
C MET A 246 9.52 2.33 -16.78
N ASP A 247 9.52 1.01 -16.68
CA ASP A 247 9.04 0.28 -15.51
C ASP A 247 9.96 0.51 -14.31
N SER A 248 9.35 0.64 -13.13
CA SER A 248 10.07 0.60 -11.86
C SER A 248 10.85 -0.70 -11.68
N VAL A 249 11.89 -0.67 -10.82
CA VAL A 249 12.68 -1.87 -10.49
C VAL A 249 11.77 -3.00 -10.04
N VAL A 250 10.80 -2.72 -9.16
CA VAL A 250 9.88 -3.77 -8.69
C VAL A 250 9.02 -4.34 -9.80
N VAL A 251 8.47 -3.52 -10.72
CA VAL A 251 7.68 -4.02 -11.86
C VAL A 251 8.55 -4.89 -12.78
N ARG A 252 9.80 -4.49 -13.03
CA ARG A 252 10.74 -5.30 -13.82
C ARG A 252 11.03 -6.65 -13.16
N VAL A 253 11.28 -6.65 -11.84
CA VAL A 253 11.51 -7.90 -11.09
C VAL A 253 10.26 -8.78 -11.08
N LEU A 254 9.07 -8.21 -10.87
CA LEU A 254 7.81 -8.94 -10.96
C LEU A 254 7.64 -9.63 -12.32
N LYS A 255 7.86 -8.89 -13.43
CA LYS A 255 7.78 -9.45 -14.79
C LYS A 255 8.80 -10.57 -15.00
N LYS A 256 10.04 -10.44 -14.50
CA LYS A 256 11.06 -11.50 -14.52
C LYS A 256 10.70 -12.71 -13.65
N GLN A 257 9.94 -12.50 -12.58
CA GLN A 257 9.37 -13.58 -11.76
C GLN A 257 8.10 -14.18 -12.38
N GLY A 258 7.73 -13.77 -13.60
CA GLY A 258 6.59 -14.28 -14.35
C GLY A 258 5.24 -13.72 -13.92
N ALA A 259 5.21 -12.73 -13.02
CA ALA A 259 3.97 -12.06 -12.64
C ALA A 259 3.48 -11.10 -13.74
N ILE A 260 2.18 -10.85 -13.77
CA ILE A 260 1.49 -10.04 -14.78
C ILE A 260 0.85 -8.83 -14.09
N PRO A 261 1.53 -7.68 -13.98
CA PRO A 261 0.89 -6.46 -13.49
C PRO A 261 -0.20 -6.02 -14.48
N PHE A 262 -1.46 -5.97 -14.03
CA PHE A 262 -2.62 -5.82 -14.92
C PHE A 262 -3.48 -4.59 -14.64
N ILE A 263 -3.36 -3.97 -13.47
CA ILE A 263 -4.19 -2.82 -13.09
C ILE A 263 -3.47 -1.88 -12.13
N LYS A 264 -3.71 -0.58 -12.30
CA LYS A 264 -3.31 0.48 -11.37
C LYS A 264 -4.46 0.84 -10.43
N THR A 265 -4.20 0.96 -9.14
CA THR A 265 -5.23 1.19 -8.12
C THR A 265 -5.25 2.60 -7.53
N ASN A 266 -6.44 3.04 -7.15
CA ASN A 266 -6.75 4.39 -6.70
C ASN A 266 -6.13 4.73 -5.33
N ILE A 267 -5.98 6.03 -5.09
CA ILE A 267 -5.21 6.61 -3.99
C ILE A 267 -5.83 7.94 -3.53
N PRO A 268 -5.57 8.38 -2.28
CA PRO A 268 -5.91 9.74 -1.88
C PRO A 268 -4.99 10.77 -2.55
N GLN A 269 -5.51 11.98 -2.73
CA GLN A 269 -4.77 13.07 -3.36
C GLN A 269 -3.44 13.36 -2.61
N GLY A 270 -2.35 13.43 -3.36
CA GLY A 270 -1.02 13.68 -2.83
C GLY A 270 -0.45 12.57 -1.93
N LEU A 271 -1.13 11.43 -1.81
CA LEU A 271 -0.81 10.33 -0.89
C LEU A 271 -0.86 10.73 0.61
N LEU A 272 -1.39 11.93 0.93
CA LEU A 272 -1.36 12.55 2.25
C LEU A 272 -2.67 12.31 3.03
N ASN A 273 -3.20 11.09 2.97
CA ASN A 273 -4.34 10.70 3.78
C ASN A 273 -4.37 9.18 3.93
N TYR A 274 -5.11 8.73 4.93
CA TYR A 274 -5.53 7.33 5.07
C TYR A 274 -7.04 7.15 4.81
N ASP A 275 -7.66 8.12 4.12
CA ASP A 275 -8.83 7.93 3.25
C ASP A 275 -8.37 7.57 1.82
N CYS A 276 -9.30 7.44 0.86
CA CYS A 276 -8.98 7.13 -0.54
C CYS A 276 -9.88 7.89 -1.55
N SER A 277 -9.70 9.21 -1.63
CA SER A 277 -10.32 10.06 -2.66
C SER A 277 -9.37 11.08 -3.25
N ASN A 278 -9.58 11.38 -4.53
CA ASN A 278 -8.91 12.48 -5.21
C ASN A 278 -9.82 13.08 -6.29
N PRO A 279 -9.56 14.33 -6.74
CA PRO A 279 -10.42 14.99 -7.73
C PRO A 279 -10.34 14.38 -9.13
N ILE A 280 -9.33 13.56 -9.41
CA ILE A 280 -9.11 12.96 -10.72
C ILE A 280 -10.02 11.75 -10.89
N TYR A 281 -9.97 10.79 -9.98
CA TYR A 281 -10.64 9.49 -10.08
C TYR A 281 -11.82 9.33 -9.11
N GLY A 282 -11.97 10.22 -8.12
CA GLY A 282 -13.06 10.20 -7.14
C GLY A 282 -12.77 9.29 -5.93
N GLN A 283 -13.81 9.11 -5.10
CA GLN A 283 -13.77 8.34 -3.86
C GLN A 283 -13.80 6.83 -4.14
N THR A 284 -12.93 6.09 -3.47
CA THR A 284 -12.97 4.62 -3.39
C THR A 284 -13.80 4.19 -2.17
N LEU A 285 -14.59 3.13 -2.31
CA LEU A 285 -15.46 2.60 -1.25
C LEU A 285 -14.89 1.30 -0.65
N ASN A 286 -15.27 0.99 0.60
CA ASN A 286 -14.87 -0.23 1.27
C ASN A 286 -15.72 -1.43 0.80
N PRO A 287 -15.10 -2.60 0.48
CA PRO A 287 -15.80 -3.77 -0.04
C PRO A 287 -16.77 -4.42 0.98
N CYS A 288 -16.54 -4.22 2.28
CA CYS A 288 -17.39 -4.77 3.34
C CYS A 288 -18.57 -3.83 3.71
N ASN A 289 -18.46 -2.53 3.43
CA ASN A 289 -19.52 -1.54 3.67
C ASN A 289 -19.28 -0.27 2.84
N LEU A 290 -20.16 0.00 1.87
CA LEU A 290 -20.03 1.12 0.93
C LEU A 290 -20.10 2.51 1.58
N GLN A 291 -20.52 2.62 2.84
CA GLN A 291 -20.56 3.86 3.61
C GLN A 291 -19.26 4.14 4.40
N LYS A 292 -18.25 3.28 4.21
CA LYS A 292 -16.95 3.35 4.88
C LYS A 292 -15.83 3.52 3.87
N THR A 293 -14.75 4.15 4.33
CA THR A 293 -13.49 4.24 3.58
C THR A 293 -12.77 2.88 3.55
N PRO A 294 -12.13 2.51 2.43
CA PRO A 294 -11.25 1.35 2.39
C PRO A 294 -9.92 1.60 3.13
N GLY A 295 -9.72 2.79 3.70
CA GLY A 295 -8.44 3.21 4.25
C GLY A 295 -7.49 3.72 3.16
N GLY A 296 -6.25 4.06 3.53
CA GLY A 296 -5.30 4.61 2.57
C GLY A 296 -3.91 4.80 3.14
N SER A 297 -2.93 5.23 2.35
CA SER A 297 -3.09 5.71 0.96
C SER A 297 -3.14 4.60 -0.10
N SER A 298 -2.96 3.32 0.23
CA SER A 298 -3.13 2.19 -0.70
C SER A 298 -4.58 1.66 -0.70
N GLY A 299 -5.57 2.56 -0.68
CA GLY A 299 -6.98 2.21 -0.50
C GLY A 299 -7.56 1.43 -1.68
N GLY A 300 -7.14 1.76 -2.91
CA GLY A 300 -7.54 1.00 -4.10
C GLY A 300 -7.05 -0.46 -4.06
N GLU A 301 -5.82 -0.72 -3.58
CA GLU A 301 -5.33 -2.09 -3.35
C GLU A 301 -6.19 -2.83 -2.32
N GLY A 302 -6.47 -2.18 -1.18
CA GLY A 302 -7.30 -2.76 -0.13
C GLY A 302 -8.69 -3.13 -0.63
N ALA A 303 -9.35 -2.22 -1.34
CA ALA A 303 -10.67 -2.44 -1.91
C ALA A 303 -10.67 -3.52 -3.01
N LEU A 304 -9.69 -3.52 -3.90
CA LEU A 304 -9.61 -4.47 -5.01
C LEU A 304 -9.35 -5.90 -4.50
N ILE A 305 -8.40 -6.09 -3.59
CA ILE A 305 -8.07 -7.41 -3.03
C ILE A 305 -9.20 -7.88 -2.11
N GLY A 306 -9.72 -7.01 -1.24
CA GLY A 306 -10.84 -7.33 -0.35
C GLY A 306 -12.14 -7.65 -1.10
N GLY A 307 -12.35 -7.04 -2.27
CA GLY A 307 -13.44 -7.38 -3.20
C GLY A 307 -13.18 -8.62 -4.07
N GLY A 308 -12.00 -9.23 -3.98
CA GLY A 308 -11.60 -10.41 -4.74
C GLY A 308 -11.18 -10.14 -6.19
N GLY A 309 -11.06 -8.87 -6.61
CA GLY A 309 -10.62 -8.48 -7.95
C GLY A 309 -9.11 -8.59 -8.18
N SER A 310 -8.33 -8.87 -7.14
CA SER A 310 -6.90 -9.19 -7.20
C SER A 310 -6.53 -10.19 -6.12
N ILE A 311 -5.50 -11.01 -6.37
CA ILE A 311 -4.98 -11.99 -5.40
C ILE A 311 -3.76 -11.48 -4.64
N LEU A 312 -3.00 -10.58 -5.26
CA LEU A 312 -1.78 -10.02 -4.73
C LEU A 312 -1.59 -8.60 -5.29
N GLY A 313 -1.15 -7.69 -4.43
CA GLY A 313 -0.95 -6.30 -4.78
C GLY A 313 0.28 -5.68 -4.15
N LEU A 314 0.73 -4.55 -4.69
CA LEU A 314 1.84 -3.76 -4.13
C LEU A 314 1.39 -2.37 -3.69
N GLY A 315 1.55 -2.11 -2.40
CA GLY A 315 1.31 -0.83 -1.76
C GLY A 315 2.59 -0.13 -1.29
N THR A 316 2.43 1.08 -0.76
CA THR A 316 3.52 1.86 -0.14
C THR A 316 3.08 2.41 1.20
N ASP A 317 4.00 2.51 2.16
CA ASP A 317 3.72 2.84 3.57
C ASP A 317 4.82 3.72 4.19
N ILE A 318 4.44 4.95 4.55
CA ILE A 318 5.27 5.92 5.30
C ILE A 318 4.67 6.27 6.67
N GLY A 319 3.43 5.84 6.93
CA GLY A 319 2.69 6.12 8.17
C GLY A 319 1.56 5.14 8.47
N GLY A 320 1.46 4.04 7.73
CA GLY A 320 0.35 3.07 7.84
C GLY A 320 -0.30 2.68 6.51
N SER A 321 0.13 3.25 5.39
CA SER A 321 -0.60 3.17 4.11
C SER A 321 -0.69 1.79 3.45
N ILE A 322 0.00 0.75 3.93
CA ILE A 322 -0.27 -0.66 3.59
C ILE A 322 -1.19 -1.29 4.64
N ARG A 323 -0.89 -1.02 5.91
CA ARG A 323 -1.49 -1.66 7.08
C ARG A 323 -2.93 -1.23 7.34
N ILE A 324 -3.23 0.06 7.22
CA ILE A 324 -4.57 0.62 7.43
C ILE A 324 -5.57 0.08 6.41
N PRO A 325 -5.34 0.16 5.09
CA PRO A 325 -6.29 -0.41 4.13
C PRO A 325 -6.39 -1.93 4.23
N SER A 326 -5.33 -2.61 4.67
CA SER A 326 -5.41 -4.05 4.94
C SER A 326 -6.35 -4.36 6.11
N SER A 327 -6.22 -3.62 7.22
CA SER A 327 -7.11 -3.70 8.39
C SER A 327 -8.56 -3.42 8.00
N PHE A 328 -8.81 -2.31 7.30
CA PHE A 328 -10.16 -1.82 6.98
C PHE A 328 -10.90 -2.72 5.99
N CYS A 329 -10.19 -3.34 5.04
CA CYS A 329 -10.78 -4.21 4.02
C CYS A 329 -10.70 -5.70 4.35
N GLY A 330 -10.16 -6.08 5.51
CA GLY A 330 -10.14 -7.47 5.96
C GLY A 330 -9.16 -8.35 5.18
N ILE A 331 -8.00 -7.80 4.81
CA ILE A 331 -6.93 -8.50 4.11
C ILE A 331 -5.62 -8.42 4.89
N CYS A 332 -4.61 -9.18 4.46
CA CYS A 332 -3.27 -9.12 5.03
C CYS A 332 -2.40 -8.08 4.30
N GLY A 333 -1.54 -7.40 5.04
CA GLY A 333 -0.58 -6.45 4.46
C GLY A 333 0.71 -6.41 5.24
N PHE A 334 1.83 -6.29 4.53
CA PHE A 334 3.16 -6.28 5.13
C PHE A 334 3.95 -5.05 4.70
N LYS A 335 4.45 -4.31 5.67
CA LYS A 335 5.42 -3.22 5.51
C LYS A 335 6.80 -3.74 5.92
N PRO A 336 7.67 -4.08 4.95
CA PRO A 336 9.07 -4.44 5.21
C PRO A 336 9.85 -3.34 5.94
N THR A 337 11.06 -3.70 6.36
CA THR A 337 12.11 -2.72 6.67
C THR A 337 12.34 -1.84 5.44
N SER A 338 12.38 -0.51 5.59
CA SER A 338 12.70 0.36 4.46
C SER A 338 14.08 0.01 3.90
N LYS A 339 14.20 0.04 2.57
CA LYS A 339 15.35 -0.45 1.78
C LYS A 339 15.47 -1.98 1.69
N ARG A 340 14.58 -2.77 2.31
CA ARG A 340 14.46 -4.20 2.00
C ARG A 340 13.99 -4.42 0.56
N LEU A 341 13.16 -3.53 0.06
CA LEU A 341 12.77 -3.37 -1.34
C LEU A 341 13.05 -1.94 -1.79
N ARG A 342 13.26 -1.74 -3.10
CA ARG A 342 13.54 -0.42 -3.66
C ARG A 342 12.28 0.45 -3.73
N VAL A 343 12.37 1.67 -3.18
CA VAL A 343 11.31 2.69 -3.21
C VAL A 343 11.67 3.93 -4.07
N THR A 344 12.93 4.37 -4.14
CA THR A 344 13.30 5.68 -4.71
C THR A 344 13.95 5.61 -6.10
N ASP A 345 14.30 6.74 -6.70
CA ASP A 345 15.07 6.80 -7.97
C ASP A 345 16.51 7.19 -7.63
N LEU A 346 17.48 6.59 -8.31
CA LEU A 346 18.81 7.20 -8.41
C LEU A 346 18.69 8.25 -9.51
N GLY A 347 18.06 9.38 -9.17
CA GLY A 347 18.16 10.62 -9.94
C GLY A 347 19.36 11.41 -9.41
N GLY A 348 20.40 11.54 -10.24
CA GLY A 348 21.74 11.98 -9.87
C GLY A 348 21.81 13.19 -8.93
N SER A 349 22.57 13.01 -7.85
CA SER A 349 23.28 14.08 -7.13
C SER A 349 24.65 13.54 -6.68
N HIS A 350 25.35 12.90 -7.59
CA HIS A 350 26.79 12.72 -7.49
C HIS A 350 27.38 13.31 -8.76
N ARG A 351 28.02 14.48 -8.65
CA ARG A 351 28.96 14.95 -9.68
C ARG A 351 30.09 13.94 -9.71
N ALA A 352 30.07 13.02 -10.67
CA ALA A 352 31.28 12.33 -11.08
C ALA A 352 32.14 13.37 -11.80
N VAL A 353 33.34 13.62 -11.28
CA VAL A 353 34.37 14.36 -12.00
C VAL A 353 34.86 13.43 -13.10
N GLU A 354 34.47 13.69 -14.34
CA GLU A 354 35.10 13.08 -15.50
C GLU A 354 36.47 13.73 -15.70
N GLN A 355 37.53 12.92 -15.58
CA GLN A 355 38.85 13.23 -16.11
C GLN A 355 39.02 12.32 -17.33
N GLU A 356 38.85 12.87 -18.53
CA GLU A 356 39.22 12.20 -19.78
C GLU A 356 40.74 12.19 -19.95
N GLY A 357 41.30 11.07 -20.43
CA GLY A 357 42.66 11.05 -20.97
C GLY A 357 43.35 9.69 -20.98
N ALA A 358 43.11 8.93 -22.06
CA ALA A 358 43.82 7.76 -22.61
C ALA A 358 45.20 7.35 -22.05
N GLY A 359 45.41 6.03 -21.85
CA GLY A 359 46.75 5.41 -21.79
C GLY A 359 46.79 3.97 -21.25
N VAL A 360 47.32 3.05 -22.06
CA VAL A 360 47.56 1.58 -21.91
C VAL A 360 48.09 1.11 -20.52
N PRO A 361 47.76 -0.12 -20.04
CA PRO A 361 48.17 -0.57 -18.70
C PRO A 361 49.56 -1.21 -18.68
N SER A 362 50.33 -0.94 -17.61
CA SER A 362 51.52 -1.70 -17.19
C SER A 362 51.67 -1.57 -15.65
N PRO A 363 52.28 -2.56 -14.97
CA PRO A 363 51.96 -2.89 -13.58
C PRO A 363 52.68 -2.02 -12.54
N MET A 364 52.09 -1.98 -11.34
CA MET A 364 52.49 -1.19 -10.17
C MET A 364 54.01 -1.17 -9.87
N PRO A 365 54.49 -0.06 -9.29
CA PRO A 365 55.19 -0.21 -8.01
C PRO A 365 54.87 0.86 -6.93
N ARG A 366 55.27 0.48 -5.71
CA ARG A 366 55.25 1.18 -4.42
C ARG A 366 56.05 2.50 -4.37
N ALA A 367 55.57 3.38 -3.47
CA ALA A 367 56.31 4.25 -2.52
C ALA A 367 57.13 5.47 -3.00
N ALA A 368 57.34 6.40 -2.03
CA ALA A 368 58.05 7.71 -2.03
C ALA A 368 57.19 8.91 -2.50
N VAL A 369 56.80 9.89 -1.66
CA VAL A 369 57.56 10.87 -0.84
C VAL A 369 58.53 11.72 -1.68
N PHE A 370 58.19 13.01 -1.94
CA PHE A 370 58.91 14.22 -1.46
C PHE A 370 58.38 15.52 -2.10
N SER A 371 58.31 16.58 -1.27
CA SER A 371 58.55 18.04 -1.47
C SER A 371 58.26 18.70 -2.84
N GLY A 372 57.75 19.93 -2.93
CA GLY A 372 57.75 21.06 -2.00
C GLY A 372 57.88 22.39 -2.79
N SER A 373 57.88 23.50 -2.07
CA SER A 373 58.07 24.91 -2.47
C SER A 373 56.84 25.66 -3.01
N ASP A 374 56.58 26.92 -2.67
CA ASP A 374 56.88 27.77 -1.51
C ASP A 374 56.22 29.13 -1.81
N ARG A 375 55.82 29.86 -0.76
CA ARG A 375 55.94 31.33 -0.54
C ARG A 375 54.70 32.00 0.09
N ASN A 376 54.86 32.30 1.39
CA ASN A 376 54.80 33.61 2.06
C ASN A 376 53.51 34.45 1.99
N ASP A 377 53.05 35.16 3.02
CA ASP A 377 53.51 35.44 4.39
C ASP A 377 52.34 36.07 5.19
N GLY A 378 52.36 36.00 6.53
CA GLY A 378 51.49 36.84 7.38
C GLY A 378 51.25 36.33 8.80
N SER A 379 52.30 36.34 9.63
CA SER A 379 52.42 35.81 10.99
C SER A 379 51.70 36.58 12.11
N ALA A 380 51.25 35.87 13.17
CA ALA A 380 51.59 36.17 14.57
C ALA A 380 51.35 34.94 15.48
N ALA A 381 52.37 34.60 16.26
CA ALA A 381 52.59 33.32 16.94
C ALA A 381 52.02 33.24 18.37
N TYR A 382 51.80 32.03 18.90
CA TYR A 382 52.34 31.62 20.22
C TYR A 382 52.38 30.08 20.38
N ARG A 383 53.31 29.67 21.25
CA ARG A 383 54.06 28.40 21.36
C ARG A 383 53.28 27.11 21.63
N GLN A 384 53.82 26.01 21.09
CA GLN A 384 53.49 24.62 21.40
C GLN A 384 54.26 24.19 22.66
N GLY A 385 53.52 23.75 23.68
CA GLY A 385 54.05 23.11 24.88
C GLY A 385 53.27 21.81 25.12
N ASP A 386 54.00 20.72 25.34
CA ASP A 386 53.48 19.40 25.66
C ASP A 386 52.46 19.43 26.80
N LEU A 387 51.26 18.90 26.57
CA LEU A 387 50.30 18.64 27.64
C LEU A 387 49.90 17.16 27.66
N ARG A 388 50.47 16.45 28.65
CA ARG A 388 49.98 15.16 29.15
C ARG A 388 48.57 15.34 29.69
N ILE A 389 47.59 14.60 29.15
CA ILE A 389 46.23 14.58 29.69
C ILE A 389 46.20 13.58 30.86
N THR A 390 46.09 14.14 32.07
CA THR A 390 45.75 13.39 33.28
C THR A 390 44.23 13.28 33.38
N VAL A 391 43.68 12.06 33.36
CA VAL A 391 42.26 11.81 33.62
C VAL A 391 42.02 11.93 35.12
N ARG A 392 41.23 12.93 35.54
CA ARG A 392 40.76 13.09 36.92
C ARG A 392 39.33 12.56 37.00
N ALA A 393 39.14 11.45 37.70
CA ALA A 393 37.82 10.90 38.01
C ALA A 393 37.13 11.75 39.10
N SER A 394 35.87 12.10 38.86
CA SER A 394 34.97 12.68 39.88
C SER A 394 34.19 11.56 40.58
N PRO A 395 33.87 11.68 41.88
CA PRO A 395 33.26 10.60 42.67
C PRO A 395 31.77 10.42 42.36
N PRO A 396 31.22 9.19 42.50
CA PRO A 396 29.79 8.95 42.30
C PRO A 396 28.95 9.44 43.49
N SER A 397 27.80 10.04 43.18
CA SER A 397 26.77 10.41 44.15
C SER A 397 25.98 9.19 44.62
N ALA A 398 25.47 9.28 45.85
CA ALA A 398 24.90 8.19 46.64
C ALA A 398 23.69 7.48 46.00
N ALA A 399 23.70 6.15 46.05
CA ALA A 399 22.56 5.28 45.78
C ALA A 399 21.71 5.04 47.06
N PRO A 400 20.38 4.83 46.94
CA PRO A 400 19.51 4.58 48.09
C PRO A 400 19.63 3.14 48.64
N ARG A 401 19.39 3.00 49.95
CA ARG A 401 19.51 1.78 50.76
C ARG A 401 18.62 0.62 50.27
N ALA A 402 19.20 -0.57 50.20
CA ALA A 402 18.48 -1.86 50.13
C ALA A 402 18.34 -2.49 51.54
N PRO A 403 17.28 -3.29 51.81
CA PRO A 403 17.09 -3.99 53.08
C PRO A 403 17.87 -5.31 53.19
N ALA A 404 18.02 -5.79 54.43
CA ALA A 404 18.96 -6.80 54.93
C ALA A 404 18.73 -8.28 54.45
N PRO A 405 19.75 -9.16 54.54
CA PRO A 405 19.72 -10.53 54.00
C PRO A 405 19.50 -11.62 55.06
N SER A 406 19.11 -12.83 54.62
CA SER A 406 19.22 -14.12 55.33
C SER A 406 19.04 -15.30 54.33
N PRO A 407 19.53 -16.53 54.60
CA PRO A 407 20.92 -16.93 54.60
C PRO A 407 21.23 -18.10 53.62
N ALA A 408 22.52 -18.42 53.54
CA ALA A 408 23.21 -19.30 52.59
C ALA A 408 22.75 -20.77 52.49
N LEU A 409 22.94 -21.34 51.29
CA LEU A 409 23.20 -22.76 51.06
C LEU A 409 24.50 -22.91 50.24
N GLN A 410 25.29 -23.92 50.63
CA GLN A 410 26.68 -24.17 50.27
C GLN A 410 26.91 -24.72 48.84
N PRO A 411 28.16 -24.69 48.33
CA PRO A 411 28.50 -25.04 46.95
C PRO A 411 28.81 -26.54 46.76
N VAL A 412 28.50 -27.07 45.58
CA VAL A 412 28.96 -28.40 45.12
C VAL A 412 29.91 -28.21 43.95
N VAL A 413 31.08 -28.85 44.06
CA VAL A 413 32.22 -28.83 43.14
C VAL A 413 32.06 -29.90 42.05
N LEU A 414 32.59 -29.57 40.86
CA LEU A 414 32.64 -30.29 39.58
C LEU A 414 33.28 -31.71 39.64
N PRO A 415 33.23 -32.45 38.52
CA PRO A 415 34.49 -32.58 37.77
C PRO A 415 34.39 -32.44 36.25
N SER A 416 35.51 -31.99 35.70
CA SER A 416 35.87 -31.92 34.28
C SER A 416 36.40 -33.25 33.73
N GLU A 417 36.12 -33.57 32.47
CA GLU A 417 36.95 -34.41 31.59
C GLU A 417 36.74 -33.89 30.16
N ARG A 418 37.76 -33.34 29.48
CA ARG A 418 38.96 -33.89 28.81
C ARG A 418 38.77 -33.96 27.29
N ALA A 419 39.85 -33.63 26.61
CA ALA A 419 39.94 -33.26 25.20
C ALA A 419 40.51 -34.37 24.30
N GLY A 420 40.29 -34.22 22.99
CA GLY A 420 41.15 -34.69 21.90
C GLY A 420 40.44 -35.57 20.83
N PRO A 421 40.98 -35.71 19.60
CA PRO A 421 41.84 -34.81 18.84
C PRO A 421 41.39 -34.58 17.36
N SER A 422 42.17 -33.75 16.69
CA SER A 422 42.21 -33.35 15.27
C SER A 422 42.49 -34.45 14.24
N THR A 423 41.94 -34.30 13.03
CA THR A 423 42.48 -34.80 11.74
C THR A 423 41.97 -33.89 10.61
N GLU A 424 42.80 -32.99 10.06
CA GLU A 424 43.54 -33.11 8.79
C GLU A 424 42.72 -32.92 7.49
N ARG A 425 43.16 -31.95 6.68
CA ARG A 425 42.77 -31.68 5.28
C ARG A 425 43.54 -32.63 4.33
N PRO A 426 43.11 -32.70 3.06
CA PRO A 426 44.09 -32.50 2.01
C PRO A 426 43.66 -31.44 0.97
N ALA A 427 44.67 -30.74 0.46
CA ALA A 427 44.62 -29.85 -0.70
C ALA A 427 44.83 -30.66 -1.99
N VAL A 428 44.17 -30.27 -3.09
CA VAL A 428 44.59 -30.66 -4.46
C VAL A 428 44.38 -29.47 -5.41
N SER A 429 45.35 -29.40 -6.32
CA SER A 429 45.85 -28.43 -7.31
C SER A 429 44.90 -27.81 -8.34
N PHE A 430 45.37 -26.64 -8.82
CA PHE A 430 44.99 -25.96 -10.06
C PHE A 430 45.34 -26.76 -11.33
N ASP A 431 44.50 -26.61 -12.36
CA ASP A 431 44.85 -26.89 -13.75
C ASP A 431 44.30 -25.74 -14.64
N GLU A 432 45.16 -25.15 -15.46
CA GLU A 432 44.86 -24.09 -16.43
C GLU A 432 45.01 -24.65 -17.85
N SER A 433 44.04 -24.41 -18.72
CA SER A 433 44.21 -24.41 -20.18
C SER A 433 43.05 -23.68 -20.90
N PRO A 434 43.27 -23.04 -22.06
CA PRO A 434 42.54 -21.85 -22.52
C PRO A 434 41.54 -22.10 -23.67
N PRO A 435 40.69 -21.12 -24.05
CA PRO A 435 40.04 -21.13 -25.36
C PRO A 435 40.44 -19.93 -26.26
N THR A 436 41.08 -20.30 -27.37
CA THR A 436 40.84 -19.89 -28.77
C THR A 436 40.16 -18.55 -29.11
N ARG A 437 40.90 -17.77 -29.91
CA ARG A 437 40.55 -16.57 -30.67
C ARG A 437 39.79 -16.90 -31.97
N TRP A 438 38.67 -16.22 -32.26
CA TRP A 438 38.15 -16.01 -33.62
C TRP A 438 37.53 -14.62 -33.79
N SER A 439 37.65 -14.13 -35.01
CA SER A 439 37.62 -12.76 -35.52
C SER A 439 36.25 -12.25 -35.99
N HIS A 440 35.96 -10.97 -35.80
CA HIS A 440 34.90 -10.24 -36.50
C HIS A 440 35.43 -9.55 -37.78
N PRO A 441 34.71 -9.58 -38.92
CA PRO A 441 34.93 -8.66 -40.02
C PRO A 441 34.17 -7.35 -39.80
N ARG A 442 34.80 -6.25 -40.25
CA ARG A 442 34.23 -4.90 -40.36
C ARG A 442 33.48 -4.80 -41.68
N ASP A 443 32.26 -4.26 -41.66
CA ASP A 443 31.64 -3.70 -42.86
C ASP A 443 31.29 -2.22 -42.68
N SER A 444 31.92 -1.47 -43.57
CA SER A 444 31.85 -0.05 -43.91
C SER A 444 30.43 0.42 -44.27
N ILE A 445 30.04 1.62 -43.84
CA ILE A 445 28.86 2.33 -44.36
C ILE A 445 29.32 3.51 -45.21
N CYS A 446 28.85 3.53 -46.45
CA CYS A 446 29.03 4.59 -47.46
C CYS A 446 28.37 5.91 -47.04
N VAL A 447 29.04 7.02 -47.40
CA VAL A 447 28.56 8.39 -47.30
C VAL A 447 28.04 8.86 -48.66
N LEU A 448 26.82 9.41 -48.70
CA LEU A 448 26.38 10.36 -49.74
C LEU A 448 25.62 11.53 -49.07
N PRO A 449 25.81 12.79 -49.53
CA PRO A 449 25.40 13.98 -48.78
C PRO A 449 24.13 14.67 -49.30
N ASN A 450 23.67 15.64 -48.48
CA ASN A 450 22.74 16.74 -48.75
C ASN A 450 21.23 16.47 -48.59
N GLN A 451 20.66 16.97 -47.48
CA GLN A 451 19.55 17.93 -47.42
C GLN A 451 19.50 18.61 -46.02
N PRO A 452 19.16 19.92 -45.91
CA PRO A 452 19.31 20.68 -44.68
C PRO A 452 18.10 20.50 -43.75
N ILE A 453 18.34 20.07 -42.51
CA ILE A 453 17.34 20.05 -41.44
C ILE A 453 17.70 21.15 -40.43
N HIS A 454 16.76 22.06 -40.21
CA HIS A 454 16.80 23.08 -39.15
C HIS A 454 16.99 22.41 -37.78
N MET A 455 18.17 22.60 -37.19
CA MET A 455 18.52 22.09 -35.87
C MET A 455 17.96 23.04 -34.78
N CYS A 456 16.80 22.69 -34.23
CA CYS A 456 16.35 23.21 -32.94
C CYS A 456 17.03 22.35 -31.86
N LEU A 457 17.98 22.94 -31.12
CA LEU A 457 18.74 22.29 -30.05
C LEU A 457 17.79 21.90 -28.89
N HIS A 458 17.19 20.71 -28.97
CA HIS A 458 16.74 19.98 -27.79
C HIS A 458 17.95 19.26 -27.20
N VAL A 459 18.42 19.75 -26.05
CA VAL A 459 19.43 19.06 -25.24
C VAL A 459 18.81 17.76 -24.72
N ASN A 460 19.11 16.66 -25.40
CA ASN A 460 18.85 15.31 -24.93
C ASN A 460 19.71 15.05 -23.69
N SER A 461 19.06 14.95 -22.52
CA SER A 461 19.67 14.30 -21.37
C SER A 461 19.61 12.79 -21.58
N SER A 462 20.74 12.11 -21.39
CA SER A 462 20.87 10.65 -21.51
C SER A 462 19.96 9.93 -20.49
N PRO A 463 19.27 8.84 -20.88
CA PRO A 463 18.32 8.15 -20.00
C PRO A 463 19.03 7.04 -19.21
N THR A 464 19.71 7.39 -18.12
CA THR A 464 20.23 6.40 -17.15
C THR A 464 19.48 6.39 -15.82
N GLY A 465 18.40 7.15 -15.68
CA GLY A 465 17.59 7.20 -14.45
C GLY A 465 16.45 6.18 -14.47
N ALA A 466 16.59 5.08 -13.73
CA ALA A 466 15.44 4.22 -13.41
C ALA A 466 14.35 5.02 -12.67
N GLN A 467 13.16 5.15 -13.26
CA GLN A 467 11.97 5.74 -12.63
C GLN A 467 11.30 4.69 -11.73
N GLY A 468 11.26 4.93 -10.42
CA GLY A 468 10.82 4.06 -9.33
C GLY A 468 9.43 4.43 -8.83
N ILE A 469 9.26 4.71 -7.53
CA ILE A 469 7.95 5.11 -6.98
C ILE A 469 7.79 6.64 -7.04
N SER A 470 6.73 7.10 -7.71
CA SER A 470 6.37 8.50 -7.80
C SER A 470 5.91 9.06 -6.45
N SER A 471 6.41 10.23 -6.06
CA SER A 471 6.02 10.94 -4.83
C SER A 471 5.88 12.44 -5.09
N CYS A 472 4.97 13.11 -4.36
CA CYS A 472 4.86 14.57 -4.39
C CYS A 472 5.97 15.28 -3.61
N VAL A 473 6.66 14.56 -2.72
CA VAL A 473 7.78 15.08 -1.92
C VAL A 473 8.99 14.17 -2.11
N LYS A 474 10.13 14.76 -2.51
CA LYS A 474 11.40 14.03 -2.67
C LYS A 474 12.26 14.22 -1.43
N GLY A 475 12.92 13.14 -0.98
CA GLY A 475 13.98 13.22 0.02
C GLY A 475 13.62 13.38 1.50
N PRO A 476 12.46 12.95 2.03
CA PRO A 476 12.31 12.85 3.48
C PRO A 476 13.32 11.81 4.02
N LYS A 477 14.24 12.25 4.89
CA LYS A 477 15.28 11.40 5.50
C LYS A 477 14.95 10.96 6.93
N SER A 478 13.97 11.59 7.57
CA SER A 478 13.59 11.33 8.97
C SER A 478 12.64 10.14 9.14
N VAL A 479 11.69 9.98 8.22
CA VAL A 479 10.75 8.83 8.18
C VAL A 479 10.82 8.22 6.80
N LEU A 480 11.19 6.95 6.74
CA LEU A 480 11.41 6.26 5.48
C LEU A 480 10.10 5.60 5.01
N SER A 481 9.84 5.70 3.72
CA SER A 481 8.77 4.94 3.07
C SER A 481 9.23 3.50 2.81
N SER A 482 8.30 2.56 2.83
CA SER A 482 8.52 1.18 2.40
C SER A 482 7.52 0.78 1.32
N LEU A 483 7.98 -0.02 0.37
CA LEU A 483 7.14 -0.77 -0.57
C LEU A 483 6.89 -2.15 0.05
N GLY A 484 5.69 -2.71 -0.12
CA GLY A 484 5.38 -4.04 0.42
C GLY A 484 4.10 -4.67 -0.15
N PRO A 485 3.93 -5.98 0.04
CA PRO A 485 2.80 -6.72 -0.49
C PRO A 485 1.52 -6.56 0.34
N MET A 486 0.39 -6.70 -0.35
CA MET A 486 -0.96 -6.83 0.20
C MET A 486 -1.61 -8.05 -0.46
N ALA A 487 -2.27 -8.90 0.32
CA ALA A 487 -2.85 -10.16 -0.17
C ALA A 487 -3.95 -10.66 0.79
N ARG A 488 -4.64 -11.75 0.42
CA ARG A 488 -5.71 -12.32 1.24
C ARG A 488 -5.20 -13.09 2.47
N ASP A 489 -3.99 -13.62 2.39
CA ASP A 489 -3.38 -14.47 3.41
C ASP A 489 -1.89 -14.16 3.58
N VAL A 490 -1.30 -14.58 4.71
CA VAL A 490 0.10 -14.29 5.05
C VAL A 490 1.07 -15.04 4.14
N GLU A 491 0.75 -16.27 3.75
CA GLU A 491 1.58 -17.08 2.83
C GLU A 491 1.80 -16.37 1.49
N SER A 492 0.78 -15.68 0.98
CA SER A 492 0.86 -14.88 -0.24
C SER A 492 1.83 -13.70 -0.09
N LEU A 493 1.86 -13.06 1.08
CA LEU A 493 2.81 -11.99 1.39
C LEU A 493 4.25 -12.53 1.40
N ALA A 494 4.47 -13.67 2.05
CA ALA A 494 5.76 -14.33 2.12
C ALA A 494 6.25 -14.77 0.74
N LEU A 495 5.36 -15.35 -0.09
CA LEU A 495 5.69 -15.73 -1.47
C LEU A 495 6.11 -14.52 -2.31
N CYS A 496 5.40 -13.39 -2.19
CA CYS A 496 5.77 -12.15 -2.87
C CYS A 496 7.13 -11.63 -2.42
N MET A 497 7.38 -11.57 -1.10
CA MET A 497 8.68 -11.17 -0.56
C MET A 497 9.80 -12.08 -1.06
N ARG A 498 9.59 -13.40 -1.09
CA ARG A 498 10.56 -14.38 -1.61
C ARG A 498 10.84 -14.19 -3.10
N ALA A 499 9.83 -13.88 -3.91
CA ALA A 499 10.00 -13.59 -5.32
C ALA A 499 10.77 -12.28 -5.57
N LEU A 500 10.52 -11.26 -4.76
CA LEU A 500 11.17 -9.95 -4.90
C LEU A 500 12.60 -9.90 -4.35
N LEU A 501 12.92 -10.67 -3.31
CA LEU A 501 14.26 -10.75 -2.71
C LEU A 501 15.18 -11.71 -3.46
N CYS A 502 15.39 -11.42 -4.75
CA CYS A 502 16.17 -12.22 -5.68
C CYS A 502 17.31 -11.42 -6.32
N GLN A 503 18.19 -12.13 -7.05
CA GLN A 503 19.37 -11.54 -7.68
C GLN A 503 19.02 -10.40 -8.66
N ASP A 504 17.88 -10.48 -9.34
CA ASP A 504 17.42 -9.41 -10.24
C ASP A 504 17.17 -8.09 -9.50
N MET A 505 16.57 -8.13 -8.31
CA MET A 505 16.36 -6.94 -7.48
C MET A 505 17.70 -6.33 -7.09
N PHE A 506 18.61 -7.15 -6.57
CA PHE A 506 19.92 -6.70 -6.09
C PHE A 506 20.82 -6.18 -7.23
N THR A 507 20.67 -6.74 -8.43
CA THR A 507 21.44 -6.32 -9.62
C THR A 507 20.86 -5.05 -10.24
N LEU A 508 19.53 -4.97 -10.38
CA LEU A 508 18.86 -3.78 -10.92
C LEU A 508 18.97 -2.58 -9.98
N ASP A 509 19.19 -2.82 -8.69
CA ASP A 509 19.47 -1.79 -7.72
C ASP A 509 20.47 -2.22 -6.62
N PRO A 510 21.76 -1.88 -6.81
CA PRO A 510 22.82 -2.17 -5.84
C PRO A 510 22.70 -1.43 -4.49
N THR A 511 21.76 -0.51 -4.32
CA THR A 511 21.53 0.18 -3.04
C THR A 511 20.64 -0.61 -2.07
N VAL A 512 19.93 -1.63 -2.59
CA VAL A 512 19.21 -2.60 -1.76
C VAL A 512 20.23 -3.61 -1.24
N PRO A 513 20.36 -3.80 0.08
CA PRO A 513 21.22 -4.84 0.62
C PRO A 513 20.80 -6.22 0.07
N PRO A 514 21.74 -7.04 -0.44
CA PRO A 514 21.44 -8.33 -1.06
C PRO A 514 21.11 -9.41 -0.01
N ILE A 515 20.04 -9.19 0.76
CA ILE A 515 19.58 -10.08 1.82
C ILE A 515 18.40 -10.89 1.27
N SER A 516 18.70 -12.12 0.85
CA SER A 516 17.71 -13.09 0.37
C SER A 516 16.67 -13.43 1.43
N PHE A 517 15.50 -13.91 1.00
CA PHE A 517 14.46 -14.37 1.92
C PHE A 517 14.92 -15.57 2.75
N ASN A 518 14.88 -15.45 4.08
CA ASN A 518 15.28 -16.53 4.99
C ASN A 518 14.12 -17.51 5.27
N GLN A 519 14.01 -18.54 4.43
CA GLN A 519 12.95 -19.55 4.53
C GLN A 519 12.95 -20.27 5.89
N LYS A 520 14.12 -20.54 6.48
CA LYS A 520 14.22 -21.25 7.78
C LYS A 520 13.61 -20.45 8.93
N VAL A 521 13.80 -19.13 8.94
CA VAL A 521 13.19 -18.25 9.95
C VAL A 521 11.69 -18.19 9.77
N TYR A 522 11.24 -18.06 8.52
CA TYR A 522 9.81 -18.04 8.20
C TYR A 522 9.10 -19.35 8.60
N GLU A 523 9.73 -20.50 8.34
CA GLU A 523 9.14 -21.81 8.58
C GLU A 523 9.20 -22.27 10.04
N SER A 524 10.09 -21.70 10.85
CA SER A 524 10.25 -22.05 12.26
C SER A 524 8.92 -22.07 13.03
N SER A 525 8.78 -23.07 13.90
CA SER A 525 7.64 -23.26 14.82
C SER A 525 8.03 -23.12 16.30
N GLU A 526 9.25 -22.66 16.58
CA GLU A 526 9.74 -22.50 17.97
C GLU A 526 8.87 -21.54 18.79
N PRO A 527 8.67 -21.76 20.10
CA PRO A 527 7.96 -20.81 20.95
C PRO A 527 8.60 -19.42 20.90
N LEU A 528 7.78 -18.38 20.72
CA LEU A 528 8.21 -16.99 20.69
C LEU A 528 8.06 -16.33 22.06
N ARG A 529 8.91 -15.35 22.33
CA ARG A 529 8.73 -14.37 23.39
C ARG A 529 8.13 -13.09 22.80
N ILE A 530 6.84 -12.92 23.03
CA ILE A 530 6.00 -11.92 22.37
C ILE A 530 5.78 -10.75 23.32
N GLY A 531 6.35 -9.60 22.97
CA GLY A 531 6.01 -8.33 23.59
C GLY A 531 4.57 -7.96 23.27
N TYR A 532 3.84 -7.31 24.17
CA TYR A 532 2.49 -6.85 23.88
C TYR A 532 2.11 -5.55 24.59
N TYR A 533 1.26 -4.73 23.95
CA TYR A 533 0.53 -3.64 24.57
C TYR A 533 -0.86 -3.50 23.96
N GLU A 534 -1.87 -3.23 24.78
CA GLU A 534 -3.26 -3.05 24.31
C GLU A 534 -3.58 -1.60 23.94
N ASN A 535 -2.90 -0.65 24.56
CA ASN A 535 -3.11 0.78 24.35
C ASN A 535 -1.74 1.46 24.26
N ASP A 536 -1.59 2.31 23.26
CA ASP A 536 -0.35 3.04 23.00
C ASP A 536 -0.21 4.31 23.87
N GLY A 537 -1.24 4.63 24.66
CA GLY A 537 -1.31 5.79 25.53
C GLY A 537 -1.67 7.09 24.82
N TYR A 538 -2.01 7.03 23.53
CA TYR A 538 -2.32 8.19 22.69
C TYR A 538 -3.74 8.10 22.11
N LEU A 539 -4.10 6.97 21.49
CA LEU A 539 -5.46 6.69 21.03
C LEU A 539 -6.00 5.48 21.78
N GLN A 540 -7.08 5.66 22.53
CA GLN A 540 -7.78 4.53 23.15
C GLN A 540 -8.30 3.59 22.04
N PRO A 541 -8.06 2.27 22.12
CA PRO A 541 -8.62 1.32 21.17
C PRO A 541 -10.15 1.29 21.26
N SER A 542 -10.84 1.08 20.13
CA SER A 542 -12.28 0.79 20.14
C SER A 542 -12.54 -0.55 20.88
N PRO A 543 -13.77 -0.79 21.38
CA PRO A 543 -14.11 -2.05 22.04
C PRO A 543 -13.74 -3.28 21.21
N SER A 544 -14.03 -3.23 19.89
CA SER A 544 -13.69 -4.31 18.97
C SER A 544 -12.18 -4.49 18.79
N MET A 545 -11.39 -3.41 18.70
CA MET A 545 -9.92 -3.49 18.68
C MET A 545 -9.38 -4.15 19.96
N ALA A 546 -9.85 -3.69 21.12
CA ALA A 546 -9.40 -4.20 22.41
C ALA A 546 -9.74 -5.69 22.58
N ARG A 547 -10.97 -6.08 22.21
CA ARG A 547 -11.40 -7.48 22.24
C ARG A 547 -10.57 -8.35 21.29
N ALA A 548 -10.44 -7.95 20.03
CA ALA A 548 -9.67 -8.69 19.03
C ALA A 548 -8.20 -8.88 19.47
N PHE A 549 -7.61 -7.85 20.06
CA PHE A 549 -6.27 -7.91 20.63
C PHE A 549 -6.17 -8.93 21.78
N ARG A 550 -7.06 -8.84 22.79
CA ARG A 550 -7.06 -9.74 23.96
C ARG A 550 -7.30 -11.19 23.55
N GLU A 551 -8.27 -11.45 22.67
CA GLU A 551 -8.52 -12.80 22.15
C GLU A 551 -7.28 -13.37 21.44
N THR A 552 -6.59 -12.55 20.63
CA THR A 552 -5.36 -12.98 19.95
C THR A 552 -4.23 -13.25 20.94
N LYS A 553 -4.03 -12.38 21.93
CA LYS A 553 -3.05 -12.59 23.01
C LYS A 553 -3.30 -13.91 23.73
N ASP A 554 -4.55 -14.18 24.10
CA ASP A 554 -4.91 -15.40 24.83
C ASP A 554 -4.70 -16.66 23.98
N LEU A 555 -4.95 -16.59 22.67
CA LEU A 555 -4.66 -17.70 21.76
C LEU A 555 -3.16 -17.99 21.66
N LEU A 556 -2.33 -16.95 21.58
CA LEU A 556 -0.87 -17.08 21.54
C LEU A 556 -0.32 -17.66 22.85
N GLU A 557 -0.86 -17.24 23.99
CA GLU A 557 -0.48 -17.75 25.31
C GLU A 557 -0.85 -19.24 25.46
N ARG A 558 -2.04 -19.63 25.01
CA ARG A 558 -2.48 -21.05 24.98
C ARG A 558 -1.68 -21.91 24.00
N ALA A 559 -1.11 -21.31 22.96
CA ALA A 559 -0.24 -21.98 22.00
C ALA A 559 1.19 -22.23 22.56
N GLY A 560 1.48 -21.77 23.79
CA GLY A 560 2.76 -22.00 24.46
C GLY A 560 3.81 -20.90 24.24
N HIS A 561 3.41 -19.76 23.67
CA HIS A 561 4.30 -18.59 23.57
C HIS A 561 4.39 -17.86 24.92
N THR A 562 5.50 -17.16 25.13
CA THR A 562 5.70 -16.34 26.34
C THR A 562 5.26 -14.90 26.07
N LEU A 563 4.29 -14.39 26.83
CA LEU A 563 3.76 -13.03 26.66
C LEU A 563 4.42 -12.08 27.66
N VAL A 564 4.97 -10.97 27.18
CA VAL A 564 5.71 -10.00 27.99
C VAL A 564 5.09 -8.61 27.81
N PRO A 565 4.64 -7.93 28.88
CA PRO A 565 4.21 -6.55 28.79
C PRO A 565 5.33 -5.68 28.20
N PHE A 566 5.01 -4.93 27.15
CA PHE A 566 5.90 -3.98 26.50
C PHE A 566 5.25 -2.60 26.54
N GLN A 567 6.00 -1.53 26.84
CA GLN A 567 5.44 -0.18 26.85
C GLN A 567 6.11 0.68 25.77
N PRO A 568 5.35 1.20 24.79
CA PRO A 568 5.88 2.18 23.85
C PRO A 568 6.43 3.41 24.59
N LEU A 569 7.73 3.66 24.44
CA LEU A 569 8.39 4.75 25.15
C LEU A 569 8.00 6.10 24.55
N ARG A 570 7.61 7.07 25.38
CA ARG A 570 7.47 8.50 25.03
C ARG A 570 6.67 8.79 23.75
N LEU A 571 5.61 8.01 23.48
CA LEU A 571 4.87 8.08 22.21
C LEU A 571 4.25 9.46 21.96
N TYR A 572 3.72 10.13 22.98
CA TYR A 572 3.16 11.48 22.87
C TYR A 572 4.18 12.48 22.29
N ASN A 573 5.40 12.51 22.86
CA ASN A 573 6.48 13.35 22.37
C ASN A 573 6.82 12.97 20.94
N VAL A 574 7.10 11.69 20.71
CA VAL A 574 7.49 11.18 19.39
C VAL A 574 6.47 11.55 18.32
N PHE A 575 5.18 11.32 18.54
CA PHE A 575 4.14 11.58 17.55
C PHE A 575 4.06 13.06 17.16
N HIS A 576 4.04 13.97 18.14
CA HIS A 576 4.01 15.41 17.88
C HIS A 576 5.32 15.91 17.23
N GLU A 577 6.47 15.41 17.65
CA GLU A 577 7.76 15.82 17.09
C GLU A 577 7.95 15.30 15.66
N LEU A 578 7.51 14.08 15.37
CA LEU A 578 7.66 13.44 14.06
C LEU A 578 6.64 13.92 13.03
N ALA A 579 5.36 14.01 13.41
CA ALA A 579 4.31 14.45 12.50
C ALA A 579 4.63 15.86 12.00
N LEU A 580 5.12 16.74 12.88
CA LEU A 580 5.53 18.09 12.50
C LEU A 580 6.86 18.10 11.74
N ARG A 581 7.92 17.40 12.17
CA ARG A 581 9.22 17.42 11.45
C ARG A 581 9.20 16.72 10.10
N GLY A 582 8.52 15.58 9.98
CA GLY A 582 8.46 14.79 8.76
C GLY A 582 7.60 15.43 7.68
N ILE A 583 6.41 15.93 8.05
CA ILE A 583 5.45 16.54 7.13
C ILE A 583 5.84 17.99 6.79
N LEU A 584 6.52 18.71 7.70
CA LEU A 584 6.98 20.08 7.50
C LEU A 584 8.49 20.21 7.29
N ALA A 585 9.19 19.16 6.83
CA ALA A 585 10.63 19.22 6.57
C ALA A 585 11.01 20.37 5.60
N ASP A 586 10.18 20.60 4.58
CA ASP A 586 10.23 21.75 3.67
C ASP A 586 9.13 22.78 3.98
N ARG A 587 8.56 22.73 5.19
CA ARG A 587 7.37 23.45 5.65
C ARG A 587 6.09 23.10 4.88
N GLY A 588 6.06 21.98 4.15
CA GLY A 588 4.92 21.51 3.39
C GLY A 588 4.71 22.23 2.06
N VAL A 589 5.67 23.06 1.63
CA VAL A 589 5.55 23.94 0.47
C VAL A 589 5.48 23.14 -0.83
N THR A 590 6.32 22.12 -0.99
CA THR A 590 6.37 21.30 -2.21
C THR A 590 5.05 20.57 -2.42
N LEU A 591 4.53 19.94 -1.37
CA LEU A 591 3.25 19.24 -1.43
C LEU A 591 2.09 20.21 -1.67
N LEU A 592 2.07 21.35 -0.97
CA LEU A 592 1.05 22.37 -1.16
C LEU A 592 1.03 22.92 -2.59
N ASN A 593 2.19 23.07 -3.23
CA ASN A 593 2.27 23.50 -4.64
C ASN A 593 1.63 22.47 -5.58
N HIS A 594 1.85 21.17 -5.33
CA HIS A 594 1.17 20.12 -6.10
C HIS A 594 -0.35 20.12 -5.88
N LEU A 595 -0.81 20.34 -4.64
CA LEU A 595 -2.24 20.43 -4.30
C LEU A 595 -2.90 21.65 -4.95
N LYS A 596 -2.26 22.83 -4.90
CA LYS A 596 -2.75 24.08 -5.50
C LYS A 596 -2.79 24.08 -7.03
N ALA A 597 -2.19 23.09 -7.68
CA ALA A 597 -2.27 22.91 -9.13
C ALA A 597 -3.65 22.45 -9.62
N GLY A 598 -4.56 22.06 -8.71
CA GLY A 598 -5.91 21.64 -9.02
C GLY A 598 -6.87 21.88 -7.84
N PRO A 599 -8.12 21.40 -7.93
CA PRO A 599 -9.01 21.36 -6.78
C PRO A 599 -8.42 20.50 -5.66
N ILE A 600 -8.71 20.86 -4.41
CA ILE A 600 -8.31 20.09 -3.22
C ILE A 600 -9.49 19.20 -2.82
N ASP A 601 -9.23 17.90 -2.67
CA ASP A 601 -10.23 16.92 -2.28
C ASP A 601 -10.77 17.20 -0.87
N PRO A 602 -12.08 17.05 -0.61
CA PRO A 602 -12.67 17.27 0.71
C PRO A 602 -12.04 16.44 1.83
N CYS A 603 -11.55 15.22 1.56
CA CYS A 603 -10.89 14.42 2.60
C CYS A 603 -9.62 15.08 3.15
N LEU A 604 -9.04 16.05 2.43
CA LEU A 604 -7.80 16.75 2.79
C LEU A 604 -7.98 18.17 3.34
N TRP A 605 -9.20 18.68 3.52
CA TRP A 605 -9.40 20.08 3.90
C TRP A 605 -8.67 20.47 5.20
N ASP A 606 -8.70 19.59 6.21
CA ASP A 606 -8.01 19.79 7.48
C ASP A 606 -6.48 19.82 7.29
N GLN A 607 -5.91 18.85 6.55
CA GLN A 607 -4.48 18.83 6.22
C GLN A 607 -4.04 20.04 5.38
N ALA A 608 -4.82 20.42 4.37
CA ALA A 608 -4.50 21.55 3.49
C ALA A 608 -4.49 22.89 4.24
N THR A 609 -5.39 23.04 5.23
CA THR A 609 -5.42 24.21 6.12
C THR A 609 -4.14 24.30 6.96
N LEU A 610 -3.71 23.17 7.56
CA LEU A 610 -2.45 23.08 8.30
C LEU A 610 -1.22 23.35 7.41
N LEU A 611 -1.21 22.84 6.18
CA LEU A 611 -0.14 23.09 5.22
C LEU A 611 -0.10 24.55 4.75
N SER A 612 -1.22 25.26 4.78
CA SER A 612 -1.29 26.67 4.37
C SER A 612 -0.87 27.65 5.47
N THR A 613 -0.63 27.19 6.69
CA THR A 613 -0.20 28.05 7.81
C THR A 613 1.14 28.76 7.50
N PRO A 614 1.27 30.08 7.78
CA PRO A 614 2.48 30.86 7.51
C PRO A 614 3.76 30.25 8.10
N GLY A 615 4.86 30.36 7.35
CA GLY A 615 6.13 29.71 7.69
C GLY A 615 6.76 30.16 9.01
N PHE A 616 6.48 31.37 9.50
CA PHE A 616 7.00 31.85 10.80
C PHE A 616 6.32 31.14 11.98
N ILE A 617 5.03 30.81 11.88
CA ILE A 617 4.29 30.03 12.89
C ILE A 617 4.83 28.60 12.91
N LYS A 618 5.04 28.00 11.74
CA LYS A 618 5.68 26.69 11.62
C LYS A 618 7.10 26.67 12.19
N LYS A 619 7.86 27.75 12.00
CA LYS A 619 9.20 27.94 12.58
C LYS A 619 9.12 27.99 14.11
N LEU A 620 8.19 28.75 14.68
CA LEU A 620 7.98 28.81 16.13
C LEU A 620 7.61 27.44 16.72
N LEU A 621 6.75 26.68 16.04
CA LEU A 621 6.39 25.31 16.44
C LEU A 621 7.58 24.33 16.37
N SER A 622 8.50 24.53 15.42
CA SER A 622 9.66 23.65 15.22
C SER A 622 10.80 23.84 16.24
N ILE A 623 10.82 24.96 16.98
CA ILE A 623 11.89 25.31 17.94
C ILE A 623 11.84 24.42 19.20
N PHE A 624 10.70 23.81 19.51
CA PHE A 624 10.51 22.98 20.72
C PHE A 624 10.95 21.52 20.56
N LEU A 625 11.57 21.16 19.43
CA LEU A 625 11.86 19.77 19.06
C LEU A 625 13.35 19.47 19.29
N LYS A 626 13.70 18.38 19.98
CA LYS A 626 15.11 17.99 20.24
C LYS A 626 15.54 16.85 19.30
N PRO A 627 16.80 16.79 18.83
CA PRO A 627 17.33 15.58 18.19
C PRO A 627 17.38 14.46 19.23
N PHE A 628 17.09 13.24 18.82
CA PHE A 628 16.73 12.20 19.77
C PHE A 628 17.18 10.81 19.32
N GLU A 629 17.77 10.04 20.24
CA GLU A 629 18.21 8.65 20.07
C GLU A 629 17.07 7.65 20.35
N TYR A 630 15.90 7.84 19.71
CA TYR A 630 14.69 7.08 20.06
C TYR A 630 14.79 5.61 19.71
N ILE A 631 15.37 5.35 18.53
CA ILE A 631 15.47 4.01 17.95
C ILE A 631 16.32 3.13 18.87
N ASP A 632 17.45 3.65 19.34
CA ASP A 632 18.38 2.90 20.19
C ASP A 632 17.77 2.58 21.56
N GLU A 633 17.00 3.51 22.14
CA GLU A 633 16.29 3.26 23.39
C GLU A 633 15.20 2.18 23.25
N VAL A 634 14.42 2.21 22.18
CA VAL A 634 13.40 1.18 21.92
C VAL A 634 14.05 -0.18 21.67
N ILE A 635 15.16 -0.22 20.92
CA ILE A 635 15.93 -1.45 20.70
C ILE A 635 16.54 -1.95 22.01
N ALA A 636 17.05 -1.06 22.87
CA ALA A 636 17.60 -1.42 24.17
C ALA A 636 16.53 -2.04 25.08
N GLU A 637 15.32 -1.48 25.09
CA GLU A 637 14.21 -2.03 25.86
C GLU A 637 13.73 -3.38 25.30
N TRP A 638 13.64 -3.49 23.97
CA TRP A 638 13.33 -4.76 23.29
C TRP A 638 14.33 -5.86 23.67
N ARG A 639 15.63 -5.54 23.70
CA ARG A 639 16.70 -6.45 24.13
C ARG A 639 16.64 -6.76 25.62
N ARG A 640 16.37 -5.76 26.46
CA ARG A 640 16.25 -5.92 27.92
C ARG A 640 15.13 -6.90 28.29
N LEU A 641 14.02 -6.85 27.57
CA LEU A 641 12.88 -7.75 27.76
C LEU A 641 13.04 -9.10 27.05
N ASN A 642 14.09 -9.24 26.22
CA ASN A 642 14.36 -10.38 25.36
C ASN A 642 13.15 -10.74 24.47
N VAL A 643 12.55 -9.74 23.83
CA VAL A 643 11.39 -9.93 22.96
C VAL A 643 11.86 -10.40 21.57
N ASP A 644 11.11 -11.29 20.93
CA ASP A 644 11.34 -11.70 19.53
C ASP A 644 10.51 -10.84 18.57
N VAL A 645 9.24 -10.65 18.93
CA VAL A 645 8.21 -9.95 18.15
C VAL A 645 7.24 -9.21 19.07
N LEU A 646 6.53 -8.23 18.53
CA LEU A 646 5.61 -7.38 19.28
C LEU A 646 4.20 -7.47 18.66
N LEU A 647 3.22 -7.82 19.50
CA LEU A 647 1.80 -7.76 19.20
C LEU A 647 1.24 -6.41 19.63
N CYS A 648 0.51 -5.75 18.74
CA CYS A 648 -0.12 -4.46 19.03
C CYS A 648 -1.45 -4.28 18.29
N PRO A 649 -2.33 -3.38 18.75
CA PRO A 649 -3.51 -3.00 18.00
C PRO A 649 -3.14 -2.32 16.68
N ILE A 650 -4.08 -2.38 15.74
CA ILE A 650 -4.09 -1.63 14.50
C ILE A 650 -5.39 -0.86 14.40
N LEU A 651 -5.36 0.28 13.71
CA LEU A 651 -6.53 1.09 13.46
C LEU A 651 -7.69 0.28 12.89
N GLY A 652 -8.87 0.38 13.51
CA GLY A 652 -10.10 -0.27 13.07
C GLY A 652 -11.28 0.02 14.02
N PRO A 653 -12.51 -0.39 13.68
CA PRO A 653 -12.94 -0.84 12.34
C PRO A 653 -12.90 0.32 11.32
N ALA A 654 -13.31 0.06 10.07
CA ALA A 654 -13.23 1.06 9.00
C ALA A 654 -14.06 2.33 9.30
N TYR A 655 -13.53 3.48 8.89
CA TYR A 655 -14.09 4.80 9.21
C TYR A 655 -15.15 5.26 8.21
N HIS A 656 -16.08 6.10 8.65
CA HIS A 656 -16.84 6.93 7.72
C HIS A 656 -15.91 7.91 6.97
N PHE A 657 -16.33 8.31 5.77
CA PHE A 657 -15.59 9.23 4.92
C PHE A 657 -15.25 10.54 5.64
N HIS A 658 -14.13 11.16 5.25
CA HIS A 658 -13.67 12.47 5.74
C HIS A 658 -13.23 12.53 7.22
N TYR A 659 -13.39 11.46 8.00
CA TYR A 659 -12.88 11.41 9.37
C TYR A 659 -11.37 11.18 9.44
N CYS A 660 -10.78 10.49 8.46
CA CYS A 660 -9.33 10.29 8.40
C CYS A 660 -8.56 11.62 8.33
N GLY A 661 -9.15 12.61 7.64
CA GLY A 661 -8.67 13.99 7.59
C GLY A 661 -8.48 14.63 8.97
N ARG A 662 -9.44 14.34 9.86
CA ARG A 662 -9.62 14.95 11.17
C ARG A 662 -8.89 14.18 12.27
N LEU A 663 -8.76 12.87 12.14
CA LEU A 663 -8.24 11.98 13.18
C LEU A 663 -6.75 11.63 12.99
N ASN A 664 -5.91 12.61 12.62
CA ASN A 664 -4.48 12.34 12.40
C ASN A 664 -3.81 11.67 13.62
N SER A 665 -4.27 11.95 14.84
CA SER A 665 -3.84 11.30 16.08
C SER A 665 -3.92 9.77 16.04
N ALA A 666 -4.87 9.23 15.29
CA ALA A 666 -5.09 7.80 15.18
C ALA A 666 -3.99 7.04 14.42
N LEU A 667 -3.10 7.77 13.74
CA LEU A 667 -1.91 7.23 13.07
C LEU A 667 -0.79 6.84 14.04
N SER A 668 -0.95 7.04 15.35
CA SER A 668 0.02 6.68 16.39
C SER A 668 0.40 5.20 16.34
N TYR A 669 -0.60 4.32 16.22
CA TYR A 669 -0.43 2.86 16.14
C TYR A 669 0.44 2.40 14.96
N THR A 670 0.50 3.16 13.86
CA THR A 670 1.20 2.76 12.64
C THR A 670 2.49 3.54 12.42
N THR A 671 2.47 4.85 12.62
CA THR A 671 3.59 5.77 12.30
C THR A 671 4.82 5.48 13.17
N LEU A 672 4.61 5.00 14.40
CA LEU A 672 5.68 4.57 15.29
C LEU A 672 6.66 3.62 14.59
N TYR A 673 6.16 2.64 13.86
CA TYR A 673 7.00 1.62 13.21
C TYR A 673 7.62 2.08 11.89
N ASN A 674 7.12 3.16 11.29
CA ASN A 674 7.82 3.83 10.19
C ASN A 674 9.03 4.62 10.72
N LEU A 675 8.88 5.29 11.85
CA LEU A 675 9.99 6.00 12.51
C LEU A 675 11.10 5.04 12.91
N LEU A 676 10.73 3.96 13.61
CA LEU A 676 11.69 2.97 14.08
C LEU A 676 12.31 2.18 12.91
N ASN A 677 11.71 2.26 11.72
CA ASN A 677 12.04 1.44 10.57
C ASN A 677 11.90 -0.07 10.87
N PHE A 678 10.93 -0.43 11.70
CA PHE A 678 10.67 -1.82 12.08
C PHE A 678 9.70 -2.43 11.06
N PRO A 679 9.93 -3.65 10.55
CA PRO A 679 8.95 -4.35 9.73
C PRO A 679 7.67 -4.58 10.54
N ALA A 680 6.53 -4.33 9.91
CA ALA A 680 5.22 -4.43 10.56
C ALA A 680 4.19 -4.96 9.56
N GLY A 681 3.35 -5.89 9.98
CA GLY A 681 2.25 -6.39 9.18
C GLY A 681 0.96 -6.55 9.95
N VAL A 682 -0.13 -6.77 9.22
CA VAL A 682 -1.49 -6.79 9.74
C VAL A 682 -2.18 -8.08 9.33
N VAL A 683 -2.91 -8.68 10.26
CA VAL A 683 -3.68 -9.91 10.08
C VAL A 683 -5.09 -9.69 10.62
N THR A 684 -6.12 -10.01 9.82
CA THR A 684 -7.52 -9.92 10.24
C THR A 684 -7.89 -11.09 11.15
N VAL A 685 -8.30 -10.78 12.38
CA VAL A 685 -8.53 -11.79 13.42
C VAL A 685 -10.00 -11.95 13.78
N SER A 686 -10.80 -10.89 13.70
CA SER A 686 -12.21 -10.92 14.10
C SER A 686 -13.06 -10.03 13.19
N THR A 687 -14.36 -10.04 13.41
CA THR A 687 -15.28 -8.97 12.97
C THR A 687 -15.83 -8.24 14.20
N VAL A 688 -16.39 -7.05 13.98
CA VAL A 688 -17.11 -6.27 15.00
C VAL A 688 -18.43 -6.95 15.35
N THR A 689 -18.74 -7.08 16.64
CA THR A 689 -20.00 -7.64 17.13
C THR A 689 -21.00 -6.54 17.52
N GLU A 690 -22.27 -6.90 17.72
CA GLU A 690 -23.27 -5.97 18.27
C GLU A 690 -22.88 -5.47 19.68
N GLU A 691 -22.23 -6.32 20.47
CA GLU A 691 -21.74 -5.95 21.80
C GLU A 691 -20.64 -4.89 21.73
N ASP A 692 -19.68 -5.03 20.80
CA ASP A 692 -18.64 -4.02 20.60
C ASP A 692 -19.24 -2.66 20.25
N GLU A 693 -20.25 -2.66 19.37
CA GLU A 693 -20.94 -1.45 18.92
C GLU A 693 -21.72 -0.81 20.08
N ALA A 694 -22.41 -1.61 20.91
CA ALA A 694 -23.10 -1.12 22.10
C ALA A 694 -22.13 -0.49 23.11
N GLN A 695 -20.94 -1.08 23.28
CA GLN A 695 -19.90 -0.58 24.18
C GLN A 695 -19.26 0.73 23.71
N LEU A 696 -19.39 1.13 22.43
CA LEU A 696 -18.90 2.43 21.96
C LEU A 696 -19.57 3.61 22.70
N SER A 697 -20.79 3.44 23.20
CA SER A 697 -21.47 4.45 24.03
C SER A 697 -20.70 4.81 25.31
N GLN A 698 -19.82 3.91 25.76
CA GLN A 698 -18.99 4.07 26.96
C GLN A 698 -17.56 4.54 26.63
N TYR A 699 -17.23 4.74 25.34
CA TYR A 699 -15.93 5.20 24.91
C TYR A 699 -15.68 6.63 25.38
N LYS A 700 -14.63 6.83 26.19
CA LYS A 700 -14.22 8.14 26.72
C LYS A 700 -13.07 8.75 25.92
N GLY A 701 -12.25 7.91 25.32
CA GLY A 701 -11.01 8.32 24.68
C GLY A 701 -9.87 8.55 25.67
N ALA A 702 -8.69 8.82 25.14
CA ALA A 702 -7.49 9.02 25.95
C ALA A 702 -7.45 10.40 26.62
N HIS A 703 -8.09 11.40 26.01
CA HIS A 703 -8.00 12.80 26.43
C HIS A 703 -9.36 13.44 26.73
N GLY A 704 -10.47 12.82 26.29
CA GLY A 704 -11.82 13.34 26.43
C GLY A 704 -12.09 14.57 25.55
N ASP A 705 -11.29 14.76 24.50
CA ASP A 705 -11.34 15.93 23.64
C ASP A 705 -12.30 15.76 22.45
N ILE A 706 -12.30 16.73 21.53
CA ILE A 706 -13.16 16.68 20.33
C ILE A 706 -12.77 15.53 19.38
N TRP A 707 -11.49 15.13 19.37
CA TRP A 707 -10.98 14.06 18.51
C TRP A 707 -11.48 12.72 18.99
N ASP A 708 -11.56 12.49 20.30
CA ASP A 708 -12.17 11.29 20.86
C ASP A 708 -13.65 11.14 20.45
N LYS A 709 -14.40 12.24 20.42
CA LYS A 709 -15.79 12.25 19.92
C LYS A 709 -15.87 12.00 18.41
N PHE A 710 -14.94 12.54 17.64
CA PHE A 710 -14.85 12.26 16.20
C PHE A 710 -14.46 10.81 15.94
N PHE A 711 -13.63 10.19 16.77
CA PHE A 711 -13.29 8.78 16.67
C PHE A 711 -14.53 7.90 16.79
N VAL A 712 -15.35 8.11 17.83
CA VAL A 712 -16.63 7.38 17.97
C VAL A 712 -17.48 7.52 16.72
N LYS A 713 -17.70 8.75 16.25
CA LYS A 713 -18.47 9.00 15.02
C LYS A 713 -17.87 8.39 13.77
N ALA A 714 -16.55 8.24 13.70
CA ALA A 714 -15.89 7.61 12.57
C ALA A 714 -16.18 6.10 12.52
N VAL A 715 -16.18 5.43 13.67
CA VAL A 715 -16.27 3.97 13.76
C VAL A 715 -17.70 3.44 13.93
N THR A 716 -18.67 4.25 14.36
CA THR A 716 -20.08 3.81 14.54
C THR A 716 -20.67 3.11 13.31
N GLY A 717 -21.56 2.14 13.51
CA GLY A 717 -22.22 1.38 12.45
C GLY A 717 -21.26 0.41 11.77
N ALA A 718 -20.43 -0.28 12.57
CA ALA A 718 -19.37 -1.14 12.07
C ALA A 718 -19.61 -2.63 12.29
N VAL A 719 -20.75 -3.05 12.83
CA VAL A 719 -21.11 -4.47 13.02
C VAL A 719 -20.84 -5.27 11.74
N GLY A 720 -20.11 -6.38 11.87
CA GLY A 720 -19.70 -7.24 10.75
C GLY A 720 -18.42 -6.81 10.01
N LEU A 721 -17.91 -5.60 10.24
CA LEU A 721 -16.65 -5.16 9.62
C LEU A 721 -15.44 -5.90 10.18
N PRO A 722 -14.38 -6.07 9.38
CA PRO A 722 -13.16 -6.74 9.82
C PRO A 722 -12.44 -5.95 10.92
N VAL A 723 -11.80 -6.70 11.82
CA VAL A 723 -10.94 -6.20 12.89
C VAL A 723 -9.64 -7.00 12.86
N ALA A 724 -8.53 -6.29 12.87
CA ALA A 724 -7.20 -6.87 12.72
C ALA A 724 -6.30 -6.58 13.93
N VAL A 725 -5.13 -7.19 13.93
CA VAL A 725 -4.01 -6.88 14.85
C VAL A 725 -2.75 -6.62 14.03
N GLN A 726 -1.78 -5.93 14.63
CA GLN A 726 -0.49 -5.64 14.04
C GLN A 726 0.62 -6.46 14.71
N CYS A 727 1.46 -7.04 13.87
CA CYS A 727 2.64 -7.83 14.22
C CYS A 727 3.88 -7.03 13.83
N VAL A 728 4.87 -6.95 14.72
CA VAL A 728 6.11 -6.19 14.49
C VAL A 728 7.33 -7.01 14.91
N SER A 729 8.46 -6.80 14.24
CA SER A 729 9.76 -7.33 14.69
C SER A 729 10.86 -6.28 14.53
N LEU A 730 12.09 -6.61 14.90
CA LEU A 730 13.25 -5.73 14.74
C LEU A 730 13.59 -5.49 13.25
N PRO A 731 14.32 -4.40 12.92
CA PRO A 731 14.76 -4.12 11.56
C PRO A 731 15.49 -5.31 10.94
N TRP A 732 15.21 -5.55 9.66
CA TRP A 732 15.76 -6.65 8.85
C TRP A 732 15.33 -8.07 9.27
N GLN A 733 14.44 -8.19 10.25
CA GLN A 733 13.81 -9.46 10.66
C GLN A 733 12.45 -9.66 9.98
N ASP A 734 12.33 -9.27 8.71
CA ASP A 734 11.09 -9.30 7.95
C ASP A 734 10.41 -10.68 7.96
N GLU A 735 11.20 -11.75 7.83
CA GLU A 735 10.75 -13.13 7.87
C GLU A 735 10.26 -13.56 9.26
N MET A 736 10.86 -13.04 10.34
CA MET A 736 10.36 -13.25 11.71
C MET A 736 9.00 -12.58 11.91
N CYS A 737 8.81 -11.38 11.35
CA CYS A 737 7.51 -10.71 11.37
C CYS A 737 6.45 -11.52 10.61
N LEU A 738 6.78 -12.01 9.40
CA LEU A 738 5.88 -12.83 8.59
C LEU A 738 5.57 -14.17 9.26
N ARG A 739 6.57 -14.81 9.88
CA ARG A 739 6.38 -16.01 10.71
C ARG A 739 5.37 -15.75 11.83
N PHE A 740 5.51 -14.65 12.54
CA PHE A 740 4.59 -14.30 13.62
C PHE A 740 3.17 -13.99 13.09
N MET A 741 3.06 -13.28 11.97
CA MET A 741 1.76 -13.07 11.29
C MET A 741 1.09 -14.40 10.93
N ARG A 742 1.84 -15.37 10.41
CA ARG A 742 1.35 -16.71 10.06
C ARG A 742 0.82 -17.44 11.29
N GLU A 743 1.53 -17.35 12.41
CA GLU A 743 1.09 -17.93 13.69
C GLU A 743 -0.26 -17.33 14.13
N VAL A 744 -0.40 -16.00 14.09
CA VAL A 744 -1.64 -15.29 14.43
C VAL A 744 -2.79 -15.70 13.52
N GLU A 745 -2.54 -15.78 12.21
CA GLU A 745 -3.53 -16.19 11.21
C GLU A 745 -4.03 -17.62 11.48
N GLN A 746 -3.11 -18.57 11.68
CA GLN A 746 -3.42 -19.98 11.89
C GLN A 746 -4.20 -20.23 13.19
N LEU A 747 -3.75 -19.64 14.31
CA LEU A 747 -4.43 -19.80 15.59
C LEU A 747 -5.83 -19.21 15.56
N THR A 748 -6.00 -18.06 14.90
CA THR A 748 -7.30 -17.40 14.81
C THR A 748 -8.25 -18.15 13.88
N ALA A 749 -7.77 -18.66 12.75
CA ALA A 749 -8.56 -19.51 11.84
C ALA A 749 -9.02 -20.79 12.55
N LYS A 750 -8.13 -21.45 13.30
CA LYS A 750 -8.45 -22.64 14.11
C LYS A 750 -9.50 -22.34 15.17
N ASN A 751 -9.39 -21.21 15.87
CA ASN A 751 -10.36 -20.79 16.88
C ASN A 751 -11.75 -20.54 16.27
N LYS A 752 -11.83 -19.90 15.10
CA LYS A 752 -13.08 -19.70 14.36
C LYS A 752 -13.75 -21.02 13.96
N LEU A 753 -12.96 -22.01 13.51
CA LEU A 753 -13.47 -23.34 13.16
C LEU A 753 -14.00 -24.08 14.39
N ASN A 754 -13.30 -23.99 15.53
CA ASN A 754 -13.73 -24.62 16.78
C ASN A 754 -15.03 -24.01 17.33
N ARG A 755 -15.20 -22.69 17.26
CA ARG A 755 -16.46 -22.03 17.66
C ARG A 755 -17.64 -22.52 16.81
N LYS A 756 -17.47 -22.58 15.48
CA LYS A 756 -18.49 -23.10 14.55
C LYS A 756 -18.89 -24.57 14.76
N HIS A 757 -18.06 -25.39 15.41
CA HIS A 757 -18.40 -26.79 15.72
C HIS A 757 -19.12 -26.95 17.06
N ASN A 758 -19.03 -25.94 17.94
CA ASN A 758 -19.63 -25.97 19.27
C ASN A 758 -20.99 -25.25 19.32
N ASP A 759 -21.26 -24.37 18.37
CA ASP A 759 -22.56 -23.73 18.10
C ASP A 759 -23.39 -24.58 17.14
#